data_AF-A0A958XTF9-F1
#
_entry.id   AF-A0A958XTF9-F1
#
_cell.length_a   1.000
_cell.length_b   1.000
_cell.length_c   1.000
_cell.angle_alpha   90.00
_cell.angle_beta   90.00
_cell.angle_gamma   90.00
#
_symmetry.space_group_name_H-M   'P 1'
#
loop_
_entity.id
_entity.type
_entity.pdbx_description
1 polymer ?
#
loop_
_entity_poly.entity_id
_entity_poly.type
_entity_poly.pdbx_seq_one_letter_code
_entity_poly.pdbx_strand_id
1 'polypeptide(L)'
;NQVWIACTAQQTLDEVSQGTDGKTRTEDEFGKILGRFDTRISLQSNDAAFITQKRVLDKNSAGLEVLGKLYRDKKEYILNQFKIAHDLYKGYQTEDEFVLAYPFVPYQFKLIAHVFEAFQQLQFVIKEVKDNERSVLGITHFTIKEHASEEVGGFIPLDAFYNGMFQSNLTHRGARAIQNGLELDYVKKDAFAQRVVKALFMVSNLLESQRLTFPSNIDNLTVLLMTELDQNKMQLQKKVREVLEKLRDESIVREENGSYFFFNEDEIDVQNLIKNQTLGFDDRLERFDEFFRKMTQIRNKHSFGQNDFRVGYFVDGKEFLRNGEFDIKVLLTDPGTAQQKALDLNKTDLGICVNEWFLKDVPLRKDFEWYCQTLKFFSSQGDSATGVRAKTIENFRIRNGELEKSISLRLKQHFAETRFISQQRVVEPDQVNGTDPVDRTKNILDKHLEGIYHKHQLAANYAQNQKDLKMSAAGTQGLMHGLSPAEELVNNMISNYNNQVTVHDLINELEKVPFGWRHEAVLDVLVHLVKKKKREFRYRNQPRYPIVDFINKAVSAPERQVCEVCSGQEIDQATIDETAFAFRDIFNRDLIGTTDGNELYQLLLEEFKKEQAQYLPLEDDYHGTYPFGNCFHETSKMLNRWANIRDPKSLFDSVRSEKETAKAFLDLAKGMKEFVGQHIKEYDAIGLFYKNHRENILELDIDVQEKADKIKEFLHSEDPRSDYRHIRKAYDEVKTALTDYKKQLTDEVVEGYEQVFAELEAEKTKLGVTEANVYADHERTLQGIRNLDSIAQLKNRKLEADHFKAEQLEALIRYAAAKPAEPGKPQTRVGEPKEYYITRLMTTISNEQELDDYLAKARKEMLDLLHQNKTIILK
;
A
#
# COMPACT_ATOMS: atom_id res chain seq x y z
N ASN A 1 -80.61 31.99 64.22
CA ASN A 1 -79.24 32.45 64.50
C ASN A 1 -78.26 31.37 64.12
N GLN A 2 -77.52 31.56 63.04
CA GLN A 2 -76.36 30.71 62.72
C GLN A 2 -75.18 31.21 63.56
N VAL A 3 -74.54 30.30 64.31
CA VAL A 3 -73.36 30.58 65.12
C VAL A 3 -72.15 29.98 64.41
N TRP A 4 -71.11 30.79 64.22
CA TRP A 4 -69.83 30.33 63.68
C TRP A 4 -68.93 29.90 64.83
N ILE A 5 -68.45 28.66 64.80
CA ILE A 5 -67.43 28.15 65.72
C ILE A 5 -66.16 27.92 64.91
N ALA A 6 -65.11 28.68 65.19
CA ALA A 6 -63.80 28.49 64.59
C ALA A 6 -62.92 27.64 65.53
N CYS A 7 -62.34 26.57 65.00
CA CYS A 7 -61.38 25.73 65.71
C CYS A 7 -60.07 25.73 64.93
N THR A 8 -58.96 26.08 65.57
CA THR A 8 -57.64 26.20 64.94
C THR A 8 -56.69 25.13 65.48
N ALA A 9 -55.99 24.42 64.60
CA ALA A 9 -54.92 23.48 64.97
C ALA A 9 -53.55 24.01 64.49
N GLN A 10 -52.46 23.57 65.15
CA GLN A 10 -51.08 23.96 64.81
C GLN A 10 -50.54 23.29 63.54
N GLN A 11 -51.10 22.16 63.13
CA GLN A 11 -50.70 21.41 61.95
C GLN A 11 -51.88 21.28 60.99
N THR A 12 -51.60 21.17 59.71
CA THR A 12 -52.63 20.84 58.71
C THR A 12 -53.23 19.48 59.06
N LEU A 13 -54.55 19.38 58.96
CA LEU A 13 -55.27 18.14 59.29
C LEU A 13 -54.78 16.94 58.46
N ASP A 14 -54.36 17.19 57.21
CA ASP A 14 -53.76 16.17 56.34
C ASP A 14 -52.47 15.58 56.95
N GLU A 15 -51.60 16.40 57.52
CA GLU A 15 -50.34 15.94 58.16
C GLU A 15 -50.58 15.14 59.44
N VAL A 16 -51.60 15.50 60.23
CA VAL A 16 -51.94 14.77 61.47
C VAL A 16 -52.62 13.44 61.15
N SER A 17 -53.44 13.40 60.09
CA SER A 17 -54.22 12.22 59.68
C SER A 17 -53.38 11.05 59.18
N GLN A 18 -52.15 11.31 58.72
CA GLN A 18 -51.21 10.26 58.31
C GLN A 18 -50.57 9.52 59.51
N GLY A 19 -50.60 10.11 60.71
CA GLY A 19 -49.93 9.58 61.91
C GLY A 19 -50.80 8.71 62.82
N THR A 20 -52.12 8.72 62.65
CA THR A 20 -53.06 7.94 63.48
C THR A 20 -53.71 6.82 62.67
N ASP A 21 -53.34 5.59 63.02
CA ASP A 21 -53.76 4.30 62.47
C ASP A 21 -53.51 4.09 60.97
N GLY A 22 -52.59 3.17 60.65
CA GLY A 22 -52.20 2.75 59.30
C GLY A 22 -53.31 2.08 58.48
N LYS A 23 -54.41 2.80 58.23
CA LYS A 23 -55.49 2.45 57.31
C LYS A 23 -55.59 3.53 56.25
N THR A 24 -55.34 3.13 55.01
CA THR A 24 -55.36 3.86 53.74
C THR A 24 -56.76 4.35 53.33
N ARG A 25 -57.55 4.92 54.25
CA ARG A 25 -58.93 5.39 54.00
C ARG A 25 -59.25 6.77 54.59
N THR A 26 -58.29 7.46 55.20
CA THR A 26 -58.50 8.77 55.83
C THR A 26 -58.78 9.88 54.82
N GLU A 27 -58.19 9.80 53.62
CA GLU A 27 -58.38 10.79 52.55
C GLU A 27 -59.84 10.84 52.03
N ASP A 28 -60.49 9.69 51.89
CA ASP A 28 -61.90 9.59 51.46
C ASP A 28 -62.88 10.14 52.51
N GLU A 29 -62.58 9.93 53.80
CA GLU A 29 -63.39 10.47 54.90
C GLU A 29 -63.16 11.98 55.05
N PHE A 30 -61.93 12.44 54.86
CA PHE A 30 -61.57 13.86 54.88
C PHE A 30 -62.26 14.63 53.75
N GLY A 31 -62.30 14.07 52.54
CA GLY A 31 -63.06 14.60 51.40
C GLY A 31 -64.57 14.70 51.69
N LYS A 32 -65.15 13.70 52.36
CA LYS A 32 -66.56 13.72 52.79
C LYS A 32 -66.86 14.77 53.85
N ILE A 33 -65.91 15.03 54.76
CA ILE A 33 -66.02 16.08 55.79
C ILE A 33 -65.92 17.47 55.14
N LEU A 34 -64.93 17.69 54.28
CA LEU A 34 -64.76 18.91 53.50
C LEU A 34 -65.94 19.23 52.58
N GLY A 35 -66.68 18.21 52.14
CA GLY A 35 -67.93 18.36 51.37
C GLY A 35 -69.14 18.79 52.19
N ARG A 36 -69.08 18.75 53.54
CA ARG A 36 -70.16 19.22 54.44
C ARG A 36 -70.06 20.70 54.81
N PHE A 37 -68.96 21.37 54.43
CA PHE A 37 -68.76 22.79 54.67
C PHE A 37 -68.87 23.56 53.34
N ASP A 38 -70.03 24.17 53.09
CA ASP A 38 -70.30 24.95 51.87
C ASP A 38 -69.40 26.18 51.73
N THR A 39 -68.94 26.75 52.85
CA THR A 39 -68.04 27.91 52.87
C THR A 39 -66.66 27.50 53.35
N ARG A 40 -65.69 27.49 52.44
CA ARG A 40 -64.27 27.30 52.77
C ARG A 40 -63.61 28.65 52.98
N ILE A 41 -63.29 28.99 54.22
CA ILE A 41 -62.47 30.17 54.51
C ILE A 41 -61.02 29.76 54.27
N SER A 42 -60.45 30.21 53.16
CA SER A 42 -59.01 30.06 52.92
C SER A 42 -58.27 31.09 53.77
N LEU A 43 -57.69 30.65 54.89
CA LEU A 43 -56.67 31.40 55.59
C LEU A 43 -55.35 31.18 54.86
N GLN A 44 -55.17 31.78 53.68
CA GLN A 44 -53.83 31.89 53.11
C GLN A 44 -53.01 32.74 54.07
N SER A 45 -51.86 32.22 54.50
CA SER A 45 -50.88 32.98 55.26
C SER A 45 -50.60 34.29 54.53
N ASN A 46 -50.89 35.42 55.16
CA ASN A 46 -50.36 36.71 54.69
C ASN A 46 -48.84 36.58 54.69
N ASP A 47 -48.17 37.17 53.69
CA ASP A 47 -46.70 37.14 53.53
C ASP A 47 -45.98 37.11 54.90
N ALA A 48 -45.31 35.98 55.19
CA ALA A 48 -44.64 35.75 56.47
C ALA A 48 -43.66 36.89 56.83
N ALA A 49 -43.11 37.57 55.82
CA ALA A 49 -42.31 38.78 56.00
C ALA A 49 -43.14 39.92 56.61
N PHE A 50 -44.32 40.20 56.07
CA PHE A 50 -45.23 41.23 56.60
C PHE A 50 -45.71 40.92 58.01
N ILE A 51 -46.03 39.64 58.30
CA ILE A 51 -46.40 39.21 59.65
C ILE A 51 -45.24 39.44 60.62
N THR A 52 -44.01 39.08 60.23
CA THR A 52 -42.82 39.25 61.07
C THR A 52 -42.56 40.72 61.35
N GLN A 53 -42.59 41.57 60.32
CA GLN A 53 -42.41 43.01 60.45
C GLN A 53 -43.45 43.62 61.40
N LYS A 54 -44.73 43.29 61.24
CA LYS A 54 -45.79 43.85 62.08
C LYS A 54 -45.81 43.28 63.51
N ARG A 55 -45.43 42.03 63.72
CA ARG A 55 -45.44 41.41 65.07
C ARG A 55 -44.18 41.72 65.89
N VAL A 56 -43.04 41.83 65.23
CA VAL A 56 -41.73 41.97 65.89
C VAL A 56 -41.23 43.40 65.88
N LEU A 57 -41.51 44.17 64.82
CA LEU A 57 -40.87 45.45 64.55
C LEU A 57 -41.85 46.63 64.59
N ASP A 58 -43.08 46.47 65.08
CA ASP A 58 -44.02 47.60 65.14
C ASP A 58 -43.45 48.73 66.00
N LYS A 59 -43.59 49.97 65.52
CA LYS A 59 -42.92 51.12 66.12
C LYS A 59 -43.87 51.92 66.99
N ASN A 60 -43.39 52.37 68.14
CA ASN A 60 -44.11 53.37 68.94
C ASN A 60 -44.03 54.75 68.27
N SER A 61 -44.84 55.71 68.75
CA SER A 61 -44.92 57.06 68.18
C SER A 61 -43.56 57.78 68.09
N ALA A 62 -42.71 57.66 69.12
CA ALA A 62 -41.38 58.24 69.14
C ALA A 62 -40.46 57.62 68.06
N GLY A 63 -40.51 56.29 67.90
CA GLY A 63 -39.74 55.58 66.87
C GLY A 63 -40.16 55.97 65.45
N LEU A 64 -41.46 56.14 65.21
CA LEU A 64 -41.98 56.61 63.91
C LEU A 64 -41.42 57.99 63.54
N GLU A 65 -41.38 58.93 64.50
CA GLU A 65 -40.86 60.28 64.26
C GLU A 65 -39.36 60.27 63.93
N VAL A 66 -38.56 59.54 64.71
CA VAL A 66 -37.11 59.43 64.50
C VAL A 66 -36.80 58.77 63.16
N LEU A 67 -37.48 57.68 62.81
CA LEU A 67 -37.26 56.96 61.56
C LEU A 67 -37.75 57.74 60.34
N GLY A 68 -38.88 58.44 60.44
CA GLY A 68 -39.34 59.32 59.37
C GLY A 68 -38.37 60.47 59.11
N LYS A 69 -37.76 61.03 60.16
CA LYS A 69 -36.69 62.03 60.01
C LYS A 69 -35.44 61.42 59.36
N LEU A 70 -34.98 60.26 59.83
CA LEU A 70 -33.84 59.55 59.26
C LEU A 70 -34.06 59.22 57.77
N TYR A 71 -35.26 58.79 57.41
CA TYR A 71 -35.63 58.53 56.02
C TYR A 71 -35.54 59.79 55.16
N ARG A 72 -36.10 60.91 55.61
CA ARG A 72 -36.02 62.18 54.87
C ARG A 72 -34.59 62.67 54.71
N ASP A 73 -33.78 62.58 55.77
CA ASP A 73 -32.39 63.05 55.77
C ASP A 73 -31.46 62.17 54.93
N LYS A 74 -31.74 60.87 54.82
CA LYS A 74 -30.88 59.86 54.16
C LYS A 74 -31.58 59.08 53.04
N LYS A 75 -32.65 59.63 52.46
CA LYS A 75 -33.51 58.96 51.46
C LYS A 75 -32.72 58.30 50.34
N GLU A 76 -31.79 59.04 49.73
CA GLU A 76 -31.02 58.53 48.59
C GLU A 76 -30.13 57.34 48.97
N TYR A 77 -29.51 57.37 50.15
CA TYR A 77 -28.72 56.23 50.64
C TYR A 77 -29.63 55.03 50.92
N ILE A 78 -30.75 55.22 51.62
CA ILE A 78 -31.68 54.14 51.99
C ILE A 78 -32.21 53.41 50.75
N LEU A 79 -32.58 54.15 49.70
CA LEU A 79 -33.13 53.57 48.47
C LEU A 79 -32.09 52.86 47.59
N ASN A 80 -30.79 53.20 47.70
CA ASN A 80 -29.76 52.73 46.77
C ASN A 80 -28.69 51.83 47.39
N GLN A 81 -28.43 51.93 48.69
CA GLN A 81 -27.30 51.25 49.30
C GLN A 81 -27.51 49.74 49.42
N PHE A 82 -28.75 49.28 49.60
CA PHE A 82 -29.05 47.86 49.79
C PHE A 82 -29.67 47.17 48.55
N LYS A 83 -29.33 47.65 47.35
CA LYS A 83 -29.80 47.04 46.09
C LYS A 83 -29.07 45.73 45.78
N ILE A 84 -29.84 44.67 45.56
CA ILE A 84 -29.41 43.39 45.01
C ILE A 84 -29.77 43.36 43.51
N ALA A 85 -28.98 42.65 42.69
CA ALA A 85 -29.12 42.69 41.23
C ALA A 85 -30.46 42.14 40.70
N HIS A 86 -31.14 41.24 41.41
CA HIS A 86 -32.38 40.59 40.96
C HIS A 86 -33.62 41.18 41.63
N ASP A 87 -34.67 41.43 40.85
CA ASP A 87 -35.95 42.04 41.30
C ASP A 87 -36.72 41.27 42.37
N LEU A 88 -36.32 40.03 42.68
CA LEU A 88 -36.97 39.20 43.70
C LEU A 88 -36.54 39.58 45.12
N TYR A 89 -35.40 40.25 45.27
CA TYR A 89 -34.79 40.64 46.55
C TYR A 89 -34.64 42.15 46.58
N LYS A 90 -35.74 42.82 46.94
CA LYS A 90 -35.82 44.27 46.95
C LYS A 90 -35.29 44.84 48.26
N GLY A 91 -34.53 45.94 48.16
CA GLY A 91 -34.29 46.83 49.29
C GLY A 91 -35.53 47.67 49.59
N TYR A 92 -35.34 48.84 50.22
CA TYR A 92 -36.43 49.77 50.51
C TYR A 92 -36.92 50.48 49.23
N GLN A 93 -38.24 50.62 49.07
CA GLN A 93 -38.86 51.40 47.98
C GLN A 93 -39.60 52.64 48.49
N THR A 94 -40.13 52.60 49.71
CA THR A 94 -40.95 53.67 50.31
C THR A 94 -40.54 53.96 51.76
N GLU A 95 -41.01 55.10 52.28
CA GLU A 95 -40.84 55.47 53.70
C GLU A 95 -41.54 54.46 54.61
N ASP A 96 -42.75 54.03 54.24
CA ASP A 96 -43.54 53.06 55.00
C ASP A 96 -42.81 51.71 55.11
N GLU A 97 -42.24 51.22 54.00
CA GLU A 97 -41.42 50.00 54.01
C GLU A 97 -40.15 50.15 54.88
N PHE A 98 -39.50 51.31 54.84
CA PHE A 98 -38.34 51.59 55.67
C PHE A 98 -38.69 51.52 57.15
N VAL A 99 -39.73 52.22 57.57
CA VAL A 99 -40.18 52.25 58.97
C VAL A 99 -40.60 50.86 59.46
N LEU A 100 -41.31 50.12 58.60
CA LEU A 100 -41.87 48.80 58.92
C LEU A 100 -40.80 47.70 59.00
N ALA A 101 -39.72 47.79 58.22
CA ALA A 101 -38.64 46.80 58.20
C ALA A 101 -37.43 47.16 59.10
N TYR A 102 -37.18 48.44 59.40
CA TYR A 102 -36.02 48.88 60.19
C TYR A 102 -35.93 48.16 61.55
N PRO A 103 -34.75 47.68 61.97
CA PRO A 103 -33.40 47.89 61.38
C PRO A 103 -32.96 46.83 60.34
N PHE A 104 -33.88 45.99 59.86
CA PHE A 104 -33.62 45.01 58.80
C PHE A 104 -33.96 45.55 57.42
N VAL A 105 -33.37 44.97 56.39
CA VAL A 105 -33.66 45.27 54.99
C VAL A 105 -34.71 44.29 54.44
N PRO A 106 -35.71 44.73 53.66
CA PRO A 106 -36.85 43.88 53.26
C PRO A 106 -36.46 42.54 52.63
N TYR A 107 -35.42 42.48 51.79
CA TYR A 107 -34.98 41.22 51.20
C TYR A 107 -34.56 40.15 52.24
N GLN A 108 -34.11 40.56 53.43
CA GLN A 108 -33.55 39.64 54.43
C GLN A 108 -34.59 38.64 54.94
N PHE A 109 -35.86 39.05 55.09
CA PHE A 109 -36.94 38.17 55.54
C PHE A 109 -37.21 37.03 54.56
N LYS A 110 -37.19 37.34 53.27
CA LYS A 110 -37.35 36.34 52.22
C LYS A 110 -36.10 35.46 52.10
N LEU A 111 -34.92 36.07 52.17
CA LEU A 111 -33.66 35.35 52.07
C LEU A 111 -33.48 34.36 53.24
N ILE A 112 -33.76 34.76 54.48
CA ILE A 112 -33.65 33.86 55.63
C ILE A 112 -34.68 32.72 55.57
N ALA A 113 -35.87 32.95 55.02
CA ALA A 113 -36.85 31.89 54.76
C ALA A 113 -36.29 30.86 53.76
N HIS A 114 -35.68 31.32 52.66
CA HIS A 114 -35.01 30.44 51.69
C HIS A 114 -33.82 29.68 52.31
N VAL A 115 -33.06 30.32 53.21
CA VAL A 115 -31.96 29.66 53.94
C VAL A 115 -32.49 28.51 54.79
N PHE A 116 -33.58 28.71 55.55
CA PHE A 116 -34.17 27.62 56.35
C PHE A 116 -34.70 26.49 55.47
N GLU A 117 -35.40 26.80 54.39
CA GLU A 117 -35.89 25.82 53.43
C GLU A 117 -34.73 24.96 52.86
N ALA A 118 -33.66 25.62 52.42
CA ALA A 118 -32.51 24.92 51.86
C ALA A 118 -31.78 24.07 52.90
N PHE A 119 -31.60 24.59 54.12
CA PHE A 119 -30.95 23.86 55.21
C PHE A 119 -31.79 22.67 55.67
N GLN A 120 -33.12 22.75 55.60
CA GLN A 120 -34.02 21.62 55.88
C GLN A 120 -33.84 20.51 54.83
N GLN A 121 -33.77 20.86 53.55
CA GLN A 121 -33.51 19.89 52.47
C GLN A 121 -32.14 19.23 52.61
N LEU A 122 -31.12 19.99 53.03
CA LEU A 122 -29.77 19.49 53.31
C LEU A 122 -29.65 18.71 54.63
N GLN A 123 -30.72 18.65 55.44
CA GLN A 123 -30.73 18.06 56.78
C GLN A 123 -29.74 18.73 57.75
N PHE A 124 -29.46 20.02 57.52
CA PHE A 124 -28.63 20.84 58.40
C PHE A 124 -29.39 21.33 59.64
N VAL A 125 -30.73 21.34 59.60
CA VAL A 125 -31.62 21.71 60.72
C VAL A 125 -32.52 20.53 61.09
N ILE A 126 -32.96 20.46 62.35
CA ILE A 126 -33.86 19.41 62.86
C ILE A 126 -35.25 19.54 62.19
N LYS A 127 -35.86 18.40 61.78
CA LYS A 127 -37.16 18.36 61.08
C LYS A 127 -38.35 18.95 61.86
N GLU A 128 -38.27 19.07 63.18
CA GLU A 128 -39.33 19.61 64.04
C GLU A 128 -39.51 21.15 63.89
N VAL A 129 -38.58 21.81 63.19
CA VAL A 129 -38.62 23.22 62.78
C VAL A 129 -39.52 23.41 61.53
N LYS A 130 -40.58 22.60 61.42
CA LYS A 130 -41.38 22.36 60.20
C LYS A 130 -42.15 23.56 59.67
N ASP A 131 -42.26 24.62 60.48
CA ASP A 131 -42.98 25.84 60.15
C ASP A 131 -41.97 26.95 59.82
N ASN A 132 -41.68 27.12 58.52
CA ASN A 132 -40.72 28.11 58.03
C ASN A 132 -41.04 29.52 58.55
N GLU A 133 -42.33 29.86 58.69
CA GLU A 133 -42.78 31.18 59.11
C GLU A 133 -42.48 31.43 60.60
N ARG A 134 -42.70 30.43 61.46
CA ARG A 134 -42.39 30.51 62.89
C ARG A 134 -40.90 30.56 63.16
N SER A 135 -40.12 29.88 62.32
CA SER A 135 -38.65 29.85 62.41
C SER A 135 -38.06 31.20 62.03
N VAL A 136 -38.54 31.80 60.94
CA VAL A 136 -38.19 33.16 60.51
C VAL A 136 -38.58 34.19 61.56
N LEU A 137 -39.80 34.10 62.11
CA LEU A 137 -40.26 35.00 63.16
C LEU A 137 -39.40 34.87 64.44
N GLY A 138 -39.16 33.63 64.88
CA GLY A 138 -38.37 33.32 66.06
C GLY A 138 -36.94 33.82 65.95
N ILE A 139 -36.25 33.54 64.85
CA ILE A 139 -34.87 34.00 64.65
C ILE A 139 -34.80 35.51 64.55
N THR A 140 -35.74 36.16 63.85
CA THR A 140 -35.78 37.62 63.72
C THR A 140 -35.97 38.28 65.08
N HIS A 141 -36.90 37.75 65.89
CA HIS A 141 -37.14 38.24 67.25
C HIS A 141 -35.92 38.05 68.16
N PHE A 142 -35.21 36.93 68.04
CA PHE A 142 -33.98 36.69 68.79
C PHE A 142 -32.88 37.67 68.37
N THR A 143 -32.62 37.81 67.06
CA THR A 143 -31.61 38.74 66.51
C THR A 143 -31.90 40.17 66.96
N ILE A 144 -33.12 40.69 66.77
CA ILE A 144 -33.41 42.08 67.13
C ILE A 144 -33.24 42.35 68.63
N LYS A 145 -33.50 41.34 69.48
CA LYS A 145 -33.34 41.46 70.92
C LYS A 145 -31.86 41.57 71.33
N GLU A 146 -30.97 40.88 70.64
CA GLU A 146 -29.51 41.01 70.85
C GLU A 146 -28.99 42.40 70.45
N HIS A 147 -29.64 43.03 69.47
CA HIS A 147 -29.28 44.35 68.94
C HIS A 147 -30.15 45.51 69.50
N ALA A 148 -30.97 45.26 70.53
CA ALA A 148 -31.96 46.22 71.02
C ALA A 148 -31.36 47.50 71.64
N SER A 149 -30.11 47.44 72.09
CA SER A 149 -29.40 48.57 72.72
C SER A 149 -28.55 49.40 71.74
N GLU A 150 -28.53 49.05 70.45
CA GLU A 150 -27.76 49.78 69.44
C GLU A 150 -28.40 51.13 69.08
N GLU A 151 -27.56 52.08 68.64
CA GLU A 151 -28.01 53.41 68.26
C GLU A 151 -28.83 53.40 66.96
N VAL A 152 -29.81 54.31 66.86
CA VAL A 152 -30.64 54.44 65.66
C VAL A 152 -29.81 55.00 64.51
N GLY A 153 -29.80 54.32 63.37
CA GLY A 153 -28.98 54.62 62.20
C GLY A 153 -28.16 53.42 61.70
N GLY A 154 -27.94 52.43 62.57
CA GLY A 154 -27.33 51.14 62.21
C GLY A 154 -28.33 50.15 61.59
N PHE A 155 -27.80 49.21 60.82
CA PHE A 155 -28.56 48.15 60.15
C PHE A 155 -28.03 46.79 60.58
N ILE A 156 -28.95 45.84 60.75
CA ILE A 156 -28.58 44.48 61.11
C ILE A 156 -28.18 43.73 59.84
N PRO A 157 -26.92 43.26 59.74
CA PRO A 157 -26.44 42.54 58.57
C PRO A 157 -26.98 41.09 58.59
N LEU A 158 -26.95 40.41 57.44
CA LEU A 158 -27.50 39.05 57.36
C LEU A 158 -26.73 38.08 58.27
N ASP A 159 -25.42 38.26 58.45
CA ASP A 159 -24.60 37.38 59.30
C ASP A 159 -25.07 37.32 60.76
N ALA A 160 -25.79 38.34 61.24
CA ALA A 160 -26.37 38.37 62.58
C ALA A 160 -27.51 37.37 62.78
N PHE A 161 -28.16 36.90 61.70
CA PHE A 161 -29.12 35.79 61.79
C PHE A 161 -28.43 34.46 62.15
N TYR A 162 -27.12 34.32 61.93
CA TYR A 162 -26.33 33.17 62.40
C TYR A 162 -25.92 33.38 63.88
N ASN A 163 -26.92 33.47 64.76
CA ASN A 163 -26.76 33.66 66.20
C ASN A 163 -26.90 32.35 67.00
N GLY A 164 -26.94 32.45 68.33
CA GLY A 164 -27.06 31.28 69.22
C GLY A 164 -28.31 30.43 68.97
N MET A 165 -29.44 31.05 68.62
CA MET A 165 -30.68 30.34 68.29
C MET A 165 -30.58 29.60 66.95
N PHE A 166 -29.92 30.19 65.94
CA PHE A 166 -29.68 29.48 64.68
C PHE A 166 -28.78 28.27 64.90
N GLN A 167 -27.69 28.45 65.66
CA GLN A 167 -26.73 27.39 65.96
C GLN A 167 -27.35 26.23 66.76
N SER A 168 -28.24 26.51 67.72
CA SER A 168 -28.90 25.47 68.50
C SER A 168 -29.84 24.59 67.65
N ASN A 169 -30.31 25.10 66.51
CA ASN A 169 -31.18 24.36 65.61
C ASN A 169 -30.38 23.48 64.61
N LEU A 170 -29.06 23.67 64.51
CA LEU A 170 -28.23 22.89 63.60
C LEU A 170 -28.04 21.45 64.07
N THR A 171 -28.11 20.51 63.13
CA THR A 171 -27.69 19.13 63.33
C THR A 171 -26.17 19.05 63.38
N HIS A 172 -25.61 17.92 63.87
CA HIS A 172 -24.16 17.69 63.83
C HIS A 172 -23.57 17.86 62.42
N ARG A 173 -24.34 17.50 61.38
CA ARG A 173 -23.94 17.67 59.97
C ARG A 173 -23.83 19.16 59.59
N GLY A 174 -24.84 19.97 59.93
CA GLY A 174 -24.84 21.40 59.65
C GLY A 174 -23.75 22.16 60.42
N ALA A 175 -23.57 21.84 61.70
CA ALA A 175 -22.51 22.43 62.54
C ALA A 175 -21.12 22.12 62.00
N ARG A 176 -20.85 20.86 61.62
CA ARG A 176 -19.56 20.45 61.06
C ARG A 176 -19.26 21.10 59.71
N ALA A 177 -20.28 21.35 58.88
CA ALA A 177 -20.13 21.93 57.54
C ALA A 177 -19.53 23.35 57.56
N ILE A 178 -19.81 24.15 58.59
CA ILE A 178 -19.24 25.50 58.76
C ILE A 178 -18.00 25.50 59.67
N GLN A 179 -17.87 24.51 60.57
CA GLN A 179 -16.79 24.43 61.57
C GLN A 179 -15.40 24.50 60.94
N ASN A 180 -15.16 23.78 59.83
CA ASN A 180 -13.85 23.81 59.14
C ASN A 180 -13.43 25.22 58.72
N GLY A 181 -14.37 26.07 58.31
CA GLY A 181 -14.10 27.47 57.97
C GLY A 181 -13.89 28.35 59.20
N LEU A 182 -14.68 28.14 60.26
CA LEU A 182 -14.58 28.93 61.50
C LEU A 182 -13.33 28.59 62.31
N GLU A 183 -12.78 27.37 62.18
CA GLU A 183 -11.64 26.92 62.95
C GLU A 183 -10.28 27.34 62.38
N LEU A 184 -10.24 27.87 61.15
CA LEU A 184 -9.01 28.41 60.57
C LEU A 184 -8.41 29.50 61.47
N ASP A 185 -7.09 29.46 61.67
CA ASP A 185 -6.38 30.36 62.57
C ASP A 185 -6.63 31.84 62.26
N TYR A 186 -6.71 32.20 60.97
CA TYR A 186 -6.96 33.58 60.58
C TYR A 186 -8.43 33.99 60.84
N VAL A 187 -9.39 33.07 60.67
CA VAL A 187 -10.82 33.33 60.90
C VAL A 187 -11.09 33.45 62.40
N LYS A 188 -10.50 32.60 63.24
CA LYS A 188 -10.61 32.72 64.70
C LYS A 188 -10.12 34.07 65.22
N LYS A 189 -9.09 34.64 64.61
CA LYS A 189 -8.45 35.90 65.03
C LYS A 189 -9.10 37.15 64.43
N ASP A 190 -9.87 37.03 63.35
CA ASP A 190 -10.49 38.14 62.64
C ASP A 190 -12.02 38.06 62.69
N ALA A 191 -12.65 38.96 63.46
CA ALA A 191 -14.09 39.04 63.58
C ALA A 191 -14.78 39.27 62.24
N PHE A 192 -14.19 40.05 61.32
CA PHE A 192 -14.79 40.29 60.00
C PHE A 192 -14.78 39.02 59.15
N ALA A 193 -13.68 38.26 59.18
CA ALA A 193 -13.60 36.97 58.49
C ALA A 193 -14.69 35.98 58.97
N GLN A 194 -14.98 35.95 60.27
CA GLN A 194 -16.08 35.13 60.80
C GLN A 194 -17.44 35.54 60.23
N ARG A 195 -17.69 36.84 60.11
CA ARG A 195 -18.93 37.36 59.52
C ARG A 195 -19.08 36.93 58.06
N VAL A 196 -18.01 37.02 57.27
CA VAL A 196 -17.98 36.54 55.87
C VAL A 196 -18.29 35.04 55.79
N VAL A 197 -17.65 34.22 56.63
CA VAL A 197 -17.87 32.76 56.67
C VAL A 197 -19.34 32.44 57.00
N LYS A 198 -19.95 33.12 57.98
CA LYS A 198 -21.35 32.94 58.36
C LYS A 198 -22.31 33.35 57.25
N ALA A 199 -22.13 34.54 56.67
CA ALA A 199 -22.96 35.02 55.57
C ALA A 199 -22.87 34.09 54.36
N LEU A 200 -21.65 33.72 53.97
CA LEU A 200 -21.41 32.80 52.86
C LEU A 200 -22.07 31.45 53.12
N PHE A 201 -21.94 30.89 54.33
CA PHE A 201 -22.51 29.58 54.65
C PHE A 201 -24.03 29.56 54.49
N MET A 202 -24.71 30.64 54.86
CA MET A 202 -26.16 30.77 54.65
C MET A 202 -26.52 30.81 53.17
N VAL A 203 -25.85 31.64 52.38
CA VAL A 203 -26.26 31.86 50.97
C VAL A 203 -25.68 30.85 49.98
N SER A 204 -24.55 30.22 50.29
CA SER A 204 -23.95 29.19 49.42
C SER A 204 -24.76 27.89 49.40
N ASN A 205 -25.56 27.65 50.44
CA ASN A 205 -26.34 26.44 50.61
C ASN A 205 -27.78 26.57 50.13
N LEU A 206 -28.16 27.70 49.51
CA LEU A 206 -29.48 27.89 48.89
C LEU A 206 -29.78 26.81 47.83
N LEU A 207 -31.06 26.62 47.50
CA LEU A 207 -31.47 25.69 46.45
C LEU A 207 -31.03 26.18 45.07
N GLU A 208 -30.87 25.26 44.11
CA GLU A 208 -30.39 25.59 42.76
C GLU A 208 -31.25 26.68 42.08
N SER A 209 -32.57 26.57 42.17
CA SER A 209 -33.52 27.59 41.67
C SER A 209 -33.32 28.96 42.32
N GLN A 210 -32.97 28.99 43.60
CA GLN A 210 -32.75 30.22 44.37
C GLN A 210 -31.38 30.83 44.05
N ARG A 211 -30.34 30.02 43.81
CA ARG A 211 -28.98 30.48 43.46
C ARG A 211 -28.94 31.28 42.16
N LEU A 212 -29.79 30.93 41.19
CA LEU A 212 -29.95 31.71 39.96
C LEU A 212 -30.43 33.14 40.25
N THR A 213 -31.26 33.29 41.27
CA THR A 213 -31.85 34.59 41.67
C THR A 213 -31.03 35.34 42.72
N PHE A 214 -30.23 34.61 43.51
CA PHE A 214 -29.35 35.14 44.54
C PHE A 214 -28.01 34.37 44.54
N PRO A 215 -27.07 34.73 43.65
CA PRO A 215 -25.76 34.11 43.63
C PRO A 215 -24.93 34.50 44.87
N SER A 216 -24.11 33.58 45.37
CA SER A 216 -23.17 33.79 46.48
C SER A 216 -21.88 34.50 46.02
N ASN A 217 -22.04 35.60 45.28
CA ASN A 217 -20.93 36.38 44.72
C ASN A 217 -20.47 37.51 45.66
N ILE A 218 -19.33 38.13 45.35
CA ILE A 218 -18.72 39.19 46.17
C ILE A 218 -19.67 40.38 46.36
N ASP A 219 -20.43 40.76 45.33
CA ASP A 219 -21.33 41.91 45.37
C ASP A 219 -22.48 41.70 46.35
N ASN A 220 -23.15 40.55 46.26
CA ASN A 220 -24.22 40.19 47.17
C ASN A 220 -23.68 40.02 48.60
N LEU A 221 -22.57 39.29 48.79
CA LEU A 221 -21.95 39.14 50.11
C LEU A 221 -21.57 40.48 50.75
N THR A 222 -21.11 41.44 49.95
CA THR A 222 -20.82 42.80 50.42
C THR A 222 -22.08 43.45 50.97
N VAL A 223 -23.19 43.43 50.21
CA VAL A 223 -24.47 44.03 50.65
C VAL A 223 -25.00 43.35 51.91
N LEU A 224 -24.85 42.03 52.04
CA LEU A 224 -25.29 41.27 53.21
C LEU A 224 -24.53 41.59 54.50
N LEU A 225 -23.29 42.08 54.39
CA LEU A 225 -22.41 42.38 55.52
C LEU A 225 -22.43 43.85 55.95
N MET A 226 -23.19 44.70 55.23
CA MET A 226 -23.30 46.12 55.50
C MET A 226 -24.03 46.40 56.81
N THR A 227 -23.51 47.35 57.59
CA THR A 227 -24.08 47.77 58.88
C THR A 227 -24.47 49.26 58.91
N GLU A 228 -24.03 50.04 57.92
CA GLU A 228 -24.19 51.50 57.86
C GLU A 228 -24.58 51.96 56.45
N LEU A 229 -25.28 53.09 56.34
CA LEU A 229 -25.79 53.62 55.07
C LEU A 229 -24.71 54.23 54.17
N ASP A 230 -23.70 54.86 54.74
CA ASP A 230 -22.61 55.56 54.03
C ASP A 230 -21.32 54.72 53.97
N GLN A 231 -21.40 53.43 54.32
CA GLN A 231 -20.26 52.52 54.25
C GLN A 231 -19.71 52.39 52.82
N ASN A 232 -18.39 52.46 52.67
CA ASN A 232 -17.73 52.35 51.36
C ASN A 232 -17.78 50.90 50.83
N LYS A 233 -18.69 50.66 49.87
CA LYS A 233 -18.87 49.34 49.24
C LYS A 233 -17.61 48.78 48.59
N MET A 234 -16.81 49.61 47.90
CA MET A 234 -15.60 49.13 47.23
C MET A 234 -14.56 48.63 48.22
N GLN A 235 -14.38 49.35 49.34
CA GLN A 235 -13.48 48.91 50.41
C GLN A 235 -13.98 47.62 51.07
N LEU A 236 -15.29 47.50 51.29
CA LEU A 236 -15.88 46.29 51.85
C LEU A 236 -15.76 45.09 50.89
N GLN A 237 -16.03 45.28 49.59
CA GLN A 237 -15.80 44.29 48.53
C GLN A 237 -14.35 43.78 48.52
N LYS A 238 -13.37 44.69 48.68
CA LYS A 238 -11.95 44.32 48.75
C LYS A 238 -11.67 43.42 49.96
N LYS A 239 -12.18 43.77 51.15
CA LYS A 239 -12.03 42.94 52.36
C LYS A 239 -12.70 41.58 52.21
N VAL A 240 -13.91 41.53 51.63
CA VAL A 240 -14.62 40.27 51.36
C VAL A 240 -13.80 39.39 50.41
N ARG A 241 -13.26 39.97 49.33
CA ARG A 241 -12.40 39.25 48.37
C ARG A 241 -11.16 38.67 49.05
N GLU A 242 -10.45 39.45 49.86
CA GLU A 242 -9.26 38.99 50.58
C GLU A 242 -9.56 37.80 51.51
N VAL A 243 -10.73 37.80 52.17
CA VAL A 243 -11.17 36.65 52.99
C VAL A 243 -11.49 35.43 52.14
N LEU A 244 -12.23 35.61 51.03
CA LEU A 244 -12.60 34.51 50.13
C LEU A 244 -11.38 33.87 49.44
N GLU A 245 -10.40 34.67 49.04
CA GLU A 245 -9.14 34.19 48.48
C GLU A 245 -8.40 33.29 49.47
N LYS A 246 -8.30 33.72 50.74
CA LYS A 246 -7.71 32.88 51.81
C LYS A 246 -8.50 31.61 52.07
N LEU A 247 -9.84 31.68 52.11
CA LEU A 247 -10.69 30.48 52.26
C LEU A 247 -10.48 29.49 51.10
N ARG A 248 -10.25 29.99 49.89
CA ARG A 248 -9.99 29.17 48.71
C ARG A 248 -8.60 28.52 48.77
N ASP A 249 -7.59 29.27 49.19
CA ASP A 249 -6.21 28.78 49.33
C ASP A 249 -6.11 27.65 50.38
N GLU A 250 -6.92 27.74 51.45
CA GLU A 250 -7.10 26.74 52.50
C GLU A 250 -8.13 25.64 52.16
N SER A 251 -8.59 25.56 50.91
CA SER A 251 -9.53 24.51 50.45
C SER A 251 -10.87 24.46 51.20
N ILE A 252 -11.36 25.57 51.78
CA ILE A 252 -12.67 25.64 52.45
C ILE A 252 -13.79 25.96 51.45
N VAL A 253 -13.51 26.85 50.49
CA VAL A 253 -14.50 27.29 49.50
C VAL A 253 -13.99 27.09 48.09
N ARG A 254 -14.92 26.88 47.16
CA ARG A 254 -14.71 26.92 45.72
C ARG A 254 -15.42 28.10 45.09
N GLU A 255 -14.89 28.55 43.96
CA GLU A 255 -15.52 29.55 43.10
C GLU A 255 -16.00 28.88 41.82
N GLU A 256 -17.29 29.01 41.50
CA GLU A 256 -17.92 28.50 40.28
C GLU A 256 -18.70 29.66 39.64
N ASN A 257 -18.33 30.06 38.42
CA ASN A 257 -18.96 31.16 37.67
C ASN A 257 -19.10 32.47 38.48
N GLY A 258 -18.08 32.84 39.27
CA GLY A 258 -18.07 34.03 40.12
C GLY A 258 -18.90 33.93 41.41
N SER A 259 -19.47 32.76 41.71
CA SER A 259 -20.18 32.45 42.96
C SER A 259 -19.36 31.53 43.85
N TYR A 260 -19.44 31.72 45.17
CA TYR A 260 -18.62 30.98 46.14
C TYR A 260 -19.43 29.91 46.87
N PHE A 261 -18.85 28.73 47.07
CA PHE A 261 -19.51 27.59 47.70
C PHE A 261 -18.59 26.91 48.71
N PHE A 262 -19.14 26.48 49.86
CA PHE A 262 -18.41 25.60 50.76
C PHE A 262 -18.20 24.23 50.10
N PHE A 263 -17.00 23.69 50.26
CA PHE A 263 -16.78 22.28 49.99
C PHE A 263 -17.47 21.44 51.07
N ASN A 264 -18.05 20.31 50.66
CA ASN A 264 -18.45 19.29 51.62
C ASN A 264 -17.22 18.49 52.13
N GLU A 265 -17.39 17.70 53.19
CA GLU A 265 -16.29 16.97 53.83
C GLU A 265 -15.52 16.07 52.84
N ASP A 266 -16.25 15.31 52.03
CA ASP A 266 -15.66 14.46 50.98
C ASP A 266 -14.91 15.29 49.91
N GLU A 267 -15.41 16.46 49.54
CA GLU A 267 -14.77 17.34 48.58
C GLU A 267 -13.48 17.95 49.13
N ILE A 268 -13.45 18.36 50.41
CA ILE A 268 -12.23 18.87 51.06
C ILE A 268 -11.15 17.78 51.07
N ASP A 269 -11.53 16.56 51.44
CA ASP A 269 -10.62 15.42 51.43
C ASP A 269 -10.05 15.17 50.03
N VAL A 270 -10.89 15.11 49.01
CA VAL A 270 -10.45 14.89 47.62
C VAL A 270 -9.59 16.05 47.12
N GLN A 271 -9.96 17.30 47.41
CA GLN A 271 -9.19 18.50 47.05
C GLN A 271 -7.78 18.44 47.65
N ASN A 272 -7.66 18.07 48.92
CA ASN A 272 -6.37 17.94 49.60
C ASN A 272 -5.56 16.74 49.07
N LEU A 273 -6.21 15.62 48.75
CA LEU A 273 -5.55 14.48 48.11
C LEU A 273 -4.99 14.83 46.73
N ILE A 274 -5.69 15.65 45.94
CA ILE A 274 -5.20 16.17 44.66
C ILE A 274 -4.03 17.14 44.88
N LYS A 275 -4.19 18.11 45.79
CA LYS A 275 -3.15 19.12 46.10
C LYS A 275 -1.83 18.50 46.55
N ASN A 276 -1.91 17.38 47.28
CA ASN A 276 -0.76 16.65 47.80
C ASN A 276 -0.12 15.68 46.77
N GLN A 277 -0.65 15.58 45.55
CA GLN A 277 -0.01 14.78 44.50
C GLN A 277 1.33 15.41 44.10
N THR A 278 2.38 14.59 44.13
CA THR A 278 3.71 14.97 43.64
C THR A 278 3.82 14.65 42.16
N LEU A 279 4.03 15.66 41.33
CA LEU A 279 4.22 15.48 39.88
C LEU A 279 5.71 15.36 39.54
N GLY A 280 6.07 14.35 38.75
CA GLY A 280 7.39 14.25 38.13
C GLY A 280 7.55 15.25 36.98
N PHE A 281 8.78 15.48 36.53
CA PHE A 281 9.05 16.32 35.36
C PHE A 281 8.41 15.70 34.10
N ASP A 282 8.64 14.41 33.90
CA ASP A 282 8.09 13.62 32.81
C ASP A 282 6.56 13.59 32.75
N ASP A 283 5.89 13.54 33.91
CA ASP A 283 4.42 13.57 34.01
C ASP A 283 3.89 14.84 33.34
N ARG A 284 4.54 15.99 33.60
CA ARG A 284 4.13 17.29 33.05
C ARG A 284 4.36 17.34 31.54
N LEU A 285 5.49 16.82 31.06
CA LEU A 285 5.82 16.83 29.64
C LEU A 285 4.84 15.97 28.83
N GLU A 286 4.46 14.79 29.34
CA GLU A 286 3.47 13.93 28.70
C GLU A 286 2.11 14.61 28.59
N ARG A 287 1.64 15.24 29.67
CA ARG A 287 0.38 15.99 29.65
C ARG A 287 0.43 17.19 28.74
N PHE A 288 1.53 17.93 28.72
CA PHE A 288 1.69 19.06 27.82
C PHE A 288 1.64 18.61 26.36
N ASP A 289 2.32 17.51 26.05
CA ASP A 289 2.36 16.93 24.71
C ASP A 289 0.96 16.51 24.19
N GLU A 290 0.11 15.96 25.06
CA GLU A 290 -1.29 15.63 24.74
C GLU A 290 -2.06 16.86 24.20
N PHE A 291 -1.85 18.03 24.79
CA PHE A 291 -2.40 19.29 24.27
C PHE A 291 -1.68 19.74 23.00
N PHE A 292 -0.35 19.76 23.05
CA PHE A 292 0.47 20.45 22.07
C PHE A 292 0.48 19.75 20.71
N ARG A 293 0.65 18.43 20.66
CA ARG A 293 0.58 17.68 19.39
C ARG A 293 -0.83 17.64 18.81
N LYS A 294 -1.87 17.59 19.66
CA LYS A 294 -3.27 17.66 19.19
C LYS A 294 -3.56 19.00 18.52
N MET A 295 -3.02 20.09 19.09
CA MET A 295 -3.16 21.45 18.57
C MET A 295 -2.34 21.70 17.30
N THR A 296 -1.09 21.23 17.24
CA THR A 296 -0.14 21.52 16.16
C THR A 296 -0.14 20.49 15.03
N GLN A 297 -0.72 19.31 15.27
CA GLN A 297 -0.71 18.16 14.35
C GLN A 297 0.69 17.69 13.94
N ILE A 298 1.69 17.85 14.82
CA ILE A 298 3.03 17.30 14.61
C ILE A 298 2.94 15.77 14.54
N ARG A 299 3.47 15.21 13.45
CA ARG A 299 3.50 13.77 13.15
C ARG A 299 4.94 13.34 12.86
N ASN A 300 5.17 12.03 12.84
CA ASN A 300 6.49 11.45 12.56
C ASN A 300 6.94 11.58 11.09
N LYS A 301 6.09 12.12 10.22
CA LYS A 301 6.37 12.39 8.81
C LYS A 301 5.79 13.74 8.44
N HIS A 302 6.58 14.54 7.75
CA HIS A 302 6.17 15.81 7.17
C HIS A 302 6.46 15.80 5.66
N SER A 303 5.44 16.08 4.86
CA SER A 303 5.57 16.13 3.40
C SER A 303 6.06 17.51 2.98
N PHE A 304 7.19 17.57 2.26
CA PHE A 304 7.74 18.78 1.68
C PHE A 304 8.09 18.54 0.21
N GLY A 305 7.53 19.37 -0.68
CA GLY A 305 7.63 19.16 -2.11
C GLY A 305 7.05 17.81 -2.51
N GLN A 306 7.88 16.95 -3.11
CA GLN A 306 7.50 15.59 -3.47
C GLN A 306 7.99 14.55 -2.47
N ASN A 307 8.57 14.94 -1.34
CA ASN A 307 9.20 14.03 -0.39
C ASN A 307 8.53 14.01 0.98
N ASP A 308 8.69 12.91 1.70
CA ASP A 308 8.27 12.79 3.09
C ASP A 308 9.52 12.69 3.95
N PHE A 309 9.70 13.64 4.85
CA PHE A 309 10.83 13.68 5.77
C PHE A 309 10.40 13.16 7.14
N ARG A 310 11.24 12.33 7.76
CA ARG A 310 10.97 11.84 9.12
C ARG A 310 11.24 12.93 10.13
N VAL A 311 10.31 13.07 11.07
CA VAL A 311 10.35 14.12 12.10
C VAL A 311 10.58 13.49 13.46
N GLY A 312 11.69 13.87 14.10
CA GLY A 312 11.91 13.67 15.52
C GLY A 312 11.24 14.79 16.29
N TYR A 313 10.69 14.50 17.46
CA TYR A 313 9.96 15.52 18.22
C TYR A 313 10.22 15.37 19.72
N PHE A 314 10.64 16.48 20.32
CA PHE A 314 11.11 16.59 21.68
C PHE A 314 10.43 17.75 22.41
N VAL A 315 10.12 17.56 23.69
CA VAL A 315 9.71 18.64 24.60
C VAL A 315 10.67 18.65 25.77
N ASP A 316 11.40 19.75 25.99
CA ASP A 316 12.41 19.91 27.04
C ASP A 316 13.34 18.67 27.23
N GLY A 317 13.76 18.07 26.12
CA GLY A 317 14.68 16.92 26.10
C GLY A 317 14.02 15.53 26.15
N LYS A 318 12.72 15.42 26.47
CA LYS A 318 11.98 14.16 26.37
C LYS A 318 11.58 13.89 24.92
N GLU A 319 11.95 12.72 24.41
CA GLU A 319 11.65 12.28 23.05
C GLU A 319 10.26 11.63 22.96
N PHE A 320 9.43 12.10 22.04
CA PHE A 320 8.08 11.59 21.79
C PHE A 320 7.94 10.93 20.41
N LEU A 321 8.63 11.45 19.39
CA LEU A 321 8.74 10.82 18.07
C LEU A 321 10.22 10.56 17.78
N ARG A 322 10.53 9.30 17.42
CA ARG A 322 11.90 8.81 17.25
C ARG A 322 12.35 8.78 15.80
N ASN A 323 13.68 8.72 15.61
CA ASN A 323 14.35 8.49 14.33
C ASN A 323 14.00 9.54 13.25
N GLY A 324 14.01 10.81 13.65
CA GLY A 324 13.89 11.95 12.74
C GLY A 324 15.10 12.12 11.84
N GLU A 325 14.87 12.58 10.60
CA GLU A 325 15.91 13.18 9.75
C GLU A 325 16.20 14.62 10.18
N PHE A 326 15.22 15.25 10.83
CA PHE A 326 15.36 16.50 11.55
C PHE A 326 14.47 16.49 12.80
N ASP A 327 14.83 17.29 13.80
CA ASP A 327 14.13 17.31 15.08
C ASP A 327 13.36 18.63 15.29
N ILE A 328 12.13 18.51 15.77
CA ILE A 328 11.35 19.62 16.34
C ILE A 328 11.56 19.61 17.86
N LYS A 329 12.11 20.68 18.41
CA LYS A 329 12.36 20.85 19.84
C LYS A 329 11.48 21.95 20.41
N VAL A 330 10.52 21.55 21.23
CA VAL A 330 9.65 22.48 21.97
C VAL A 330 10.32 22.84 23.29
N LEU A 331 10.55 24.13 23.48
CA LEU A 331 11.09 24.70 24.71
C LEU A 331 9.91 25.12 25.58
N LEU A 332 9.63 24.41 26.66
CA LEU A 332 8.46 24.65 27.52
C LEU A 332 8.84 25.34 28.84
N THR A 333 9.82 24.80 29.55
CA THR A 333 10.24 25.25 30.89
C THR A 333 11.64 25.87 30.92
N ASP A 334 12.36 25.82 29.79
CA ASP A 334 13.70 26.40 29.67
C ASP A 334 13.67 27.93 29.86
N PRO A 335 14.43 28.51 30.80
CA PRO A 335 14.43 29.95 31.04
C PRO A 335 15.22 30.76 30.00
N GLY A 336 15.95 30.11 29.07
CA GLY A 336 16.75 30.78 28.06
C GLY A 336 15.94 31.55 27.03
N THR A 337 16.50 32.64 26.48
CA THR A 337 15.84 33.41 25.43
C THR A 337 15.91 32.70 24.07
N ALA A 338 14.97 33.00 23.16
CA ALA A 338 15.01 32.45 21.80
C ALA A 338 16.36 32.69 21.10
N GLN A 339 17.00 33.85 21.33
CA GLN A 339 18.31 34.19 20.75
C GLN A 339 19.44 33.30 21.29
N GLN A 340 19.45 33.01 22.59
CA GLN A 340 20.45 32.10 23.19
C GLN A 340 20.25 30.68 22.66
N LYS A 341 18.99 30.20 22.67
CA LYS A 341 18.65 28.85 22.21
C LYS A 341 18.88 28.64 20.72
N ALA A 342 18.82 29.71 19.92
CA ALA A 342 19.14 29.64 18.51
C ALA A 342 20.60 29.26 18.23
N LEU A 343 21.53 29.61 19.13
CA LEU A 343 22.95 29.24 19.01
C LEU A 343 23.20 27.80 19.44
N ASP A 344 22.42 27.28 20.38
CA ASP A 344 22.56 25.93 20.93
C ASP A 344 21.95 24.85 20.02
N LEU A 345 20.94 25.20 19.21
CA LEU A 345 20.25 24.28 18.33
C LEU A 345 21.09 23.91 17.11
N ASN A 346 21.03 22.64 16.69
CA ASN A 346 21.63 22.23 15.43
C ASN A 346 20.94 22.97 14.27
N LYS A 347 21.70 23.26 13.20
CA LYS A 347 21.16 23.95 12.02
C LYS A 347 20.00 23.20 11.34
N THR A 348 19.97 21.89 11.48
CA THR A 348 18.92 21.00 10.96
C THR A 348 17.68 20.96 11.83
N ASP A 349 17.71 21.45 13.07
CA ASP A 349 16.62 21.30 14.02
C ASP A 349 15.76 22.56 14.06
N LEU A 350 14.46 22.37 14.29
CA LEU A 350 13.48 23.44 14.45
C LEU A 350 13.16 23.64 15.93
N GLY A 351 13.33 24.86 16.45
CA GLY A 351 12.93 25.21 17.82
C GLY A 351 11.55 25.89 17.86
N ILE A 352 10.71 25.53 18.84
CA ILE A 352 9.45 26.22 19.14
C ILE A 352 9.52 26.80 20.55
N CYS A 353 9.49 28.14 20.68
CA CYS A 353 9.77 28.85 21.93
C CYS A 353 8.49 29.08 22.76
N VAL A 354 7.90 28.02 23.29
CA VAL A 354 6.70 28.07 24.15
C VAL A 354 7.00 28.72 25.51
N ASN A 355 8.21 28.53 26.02
CA ASN A 355 8.71 29.02 27.29
C ASN A 355 8.52 30.53 27.50
N GLU A 356 8.59 31.33 26.43
CA GLU A 356 8.58 32.81 26.52
C GLU A 356 7.26 33.39 27.05
N TRP A 357 6.14 32.73 26.76
CA TRP A 357 4.82 33.09 27.27
C TRP A 357 4.38 32.14 28.40
N PHE A 358 4.71 30.85 28.33
CA PHE A 358 4.30 29.88 29.34
C PHE A 358 4.88 30.22 30.73
N LEU A 359 6.13 30.66 30.81
CA LEU A 359 6.73 31.06 32.09
C LEU A 359 6.14 32.36 32.66
N LYS A 360 5.63 33.27 31.81
CA LYS A 360 5.03 34.55 32.22
C LYS A 360 3.58 34.40 32.67
N ASP A 361 2.82 33.52 32.03
CA ASP A 361 1.41 33.28 32.36
C ASP A 361 1.28 32.39 33.61
N VAL A 362 1.34 33.03 34.79
CA VAL A 362 1.20 32.35 36.09
C VAL A 362 -0.15 31.62 36.24
N PRO A 363 -1.31 32.20 35.86
CA PRO A 363 -2.59 31.49 35.87
C PRO A 363 -2.56 30.21 35.04
N LEU A 364 -2.09 30.26 33.79
CA LEU A 364 -2.01 29.08 32.92
C LEU A 364 -1.15 27.97 33.53
N ARG A 365 0.00 28.32 34.12
CA ARG A 365 0.86 27.33 34.79
C ARG A 365 0.19 26.68 35.99
N LYS A 366 -0.51 27.47 36.81
CA LYS A 366 -1.26 26.92 37.96
C LYS A 366 -2.40 26.01 37.51
N ASP A 367 -3.16 26.44 36.50
CA ASP A 367 -4.24 25.66 35.92
C ASP A 367 -3.71 24.33 35.33
N PHE A 368 -2.59 24.38 34.61
CA PHE A 368 -1.94 23.20 34.03
C PHE A 368 -1.37 22.26 35.10
N GLU A 369 -0.72 22.80 36.14
CA GLU A 369 -0.23 22.01 37.27
C GLU A 369 -1.38 21.27 37.96
N TRP A 370 -2.47 21.99 38.27
CA TRP A 370 -3.67 21.41 38.88
C TRP A 370 -4.31 20.33 38.01
N TYR A 371 -4.39 20.56 36.70
CA TYR A 371 -4.87 19.57 35.73
C TYR A 371 -4.03 18.28 35.79
N CYS A 372 -2.71 18.41 35.81
CA CYS A 372 -1.79 17.28 35.89
C CYS A 372 -1.95 16.53 37.23
N GLN A 373 -2.06 17.24 38.35
CA GLN A 373 -2.26 16.66 39.68
C GLN A 373 -3.58 15.87 39.74
N THR A 374 -4.65 16.45 39.19
CA THR A 374 -5.98 15.86 39.18
C THR A 374 -6.02 14.57 38.36
N LEU A 375 -5.36 14.54 37.19
CA LEU A 375 -5.24 13.30 36.40
C LEU A 375 -4.43 12.22 37.12
N LYS A 376 -3.31 12.59 37.76
CA LYS A 376 -2.50 11.64 38.53
C LYS A 376 -3.27 11.05 39.71
N PHE A 377 -4.09 11.85 40.38
CA PHE A 377 -5.02 11.38 41.41
C PHE A 377 -6.01 10.36 40.84
N PHE A 378 -6.64 10.64 39.69
CA PHE A 378 -7.57 9.69 39.07
C PHE A 378 -6.90 8.36 38.68
N SER A 379 -5.68 8.39 38.16
CA SER A 379 -4.94 7.17 37.79
C SER A 379 -4.53 6.33 39.00
N SER A 380 -4.41 6.91 40.19
CA SER A 380 -3.94 6.20 41.39
C SER A 380 -5.06 5.77 42.36
N GLN A 381 -6.15 6.53 42.46
CA GLN A 381 -7.18 6.33 43.50
C GLN A 381 -8.63 6.48 42.99
N GLY A 382 -8.85 6.69 41.69
CA GLY A 382 -10.16 7.04 41.13
C GLY A 382 -11.23 5.95 41.19
N ASP A 383 -10.87 4.67 41.06
CA ASP A 383 -11.85 3.59 40.78
C ASP A 383 -12.34 2.82 42.03
N SER A 384 -11.78 3.09 43.21
CA SER A 384 -12.08 2.35 44.45
C SER A 384 -13.13 3.01 45.36
N ALA A 385 -13.67 4.17 44.99
CA ALA A 385 -14.65 4.90 45.81
C ALA A 385 -16.08 4.42 45.58
N THR A 386 -16.89 4.32 46.65
CA THR A 386 -18.33 3.99 46.58
C THR A 386 -19.18 5.08 47.25
N GLY A 387 -20.46 5.15 46.89
CA GLY A 387 -21.42 6.07 47.52
C GLY A 387 -21.19 7.56 47.20
N VAL A 388 -21.20 8.41 48.23
CA VAL A 388 -21.09 9.88 48.10
C VAL A 388 -19.73 10.28 47.53
N ARG A 389 -18.65 9.61 47.96
CA ARG A 389 -17.27 9.87 47.49
C ARG A 389 -17.10 9.64 45.99
N ALA A 390 -17.79 8.66 45.42
CA ALA A 390 -17.77 8.41 43.97
C ALA A 390 -18.39 9.58 43.19
N LYS A 391 -19.52 10.13 43.66
CA LYS A 391 -20.13 11.33 43.06
C LYS A 391 -19.23 12.55 43.16
N THR A 392 -18.54 12.72 44.29
CA THR A 392 -17.55 13.78 44.47
C THR A 392 -16.43 13.67 43.44
N ILE A 393 -15.83 12.49 43.26
CA ILE A 393 -14.76 12.27 42.27
C ILE A 393 -15.25 12.56 40.85
N GLU A 394 -16.48 12.15 40.50
CA GLU A 394 -17.04 12.43 39.18
C GLU A 394 -17.23 13.94 38.94
N ASN A 395 -17.67 14.70 39.94
CA ASN A 395 -17.74 16.16 39.84
C ASN A 395 -16.35 16.78 39.58
N PHE A 396 -15.30 16.28 40.25
CA PHE A 396 -13.93 16.71 39.97
C PHE A 396 -13.49 16.34 38.55
N ARG A 397 -13.92 15.19 38.02
CA ARG A 397 -13.62 14.77 36.63
C ARG A 397 -14.27 15.71 35.61
N ILE A 398 -15.53 16.08 35.82
CA ILE A 398 -16.24 17.06 34.98
C ILE A 398 -15.51 18.40 34.99
N ARG A 399 -15.19 18.93 36.18
CA ARG A 399 -14.44 20.19 36.35
C ARG A 399 -13.07 20.14 35.66
N ASN A 400 -12.35 19.01 35.77
CA ASN A 400 -11.06 18.85 35.12
C ASN A 400 -11.18 18.86 33.58
N GLY A 401 -12.29 18.35 33.03
CA GLY A 401 -12.59 18.44 31.60
C GLY A 401 -12.92 19.85 31.13
N GLU A 402 -13.53 20.69 31.96
CA GLU A 402 -13.71 22.12 31.67
C GLU A 402 -12.37 22.88 31.70
N LEU A 403 -11.53 22.55 32.68
CA LEU A 403 -10.17 23.09 32.80
C LEU A 403 -9.32 22.73 31.57
N GLU A 404 -9.42 21.50 31.07
CA GLU A 404 -8.77 21.05 29.82
C GLU A 404 -9.14 21.95 28.63
N LYS A 405 -10.43 22.30 28.49
CA LYS A 405 -10.91 23.19 27.42
C LYS A 405 -10.36 24.60 27.57
N SER A 406 -10.32 25.12 28.79
CA SER A 406 -9.77 26.45 29.11
C SER A 406 -8.27 26.53 28.79
N ILE A 407 -7.48 25.54 29.25
CA ILE A 407 -6.04 25.44 28.96
C ILE A 407 -5.83 25.36 27.45
N SER A 408 -6.56 24.49 26.76
CA SER A 408 -6.47 24.33 25.30
C SER A 408 -6.72 25.65 24.56
N LEU A 409 -7.70 26.43 25.00
CA LEU A 409 -8.03 27.73 24.38
C LEU A 409 -6.90 28.75 24.60
N ARG A 410 -6.38 28.86 25.83
CA ARG A 410 -5.26 29.77 26.14
C ARG A 410 -3.98 29.40 25.39
N LEU A 411 -3.66 28.10 25.31
CA LEU A 411 -2.50 27.61 24.53
C LEU A 411 -2.61 28.00 23.05
N LYS A 412 -3.80 27.87 22.45
CA LYS A 412 -4.04 28.28 21.06
C LYS A 412 -3.85 29.79 20.85
N GLN A 413 -4.33 30.61 21.79
CA GLN A 413 -4.18 32.06 21.72
C GLN A 413 -2.71 32.48 21.78
N HIS A 414 -1.95 31.94 22.75
CA HIS A 414 -0.51 32.23 22.88
C HIS A 414 0.33 31.65 21.72
N PHE A 415 -0.12 30.57 21.08
CA PHE A 415 0.60 29.99 19.95
C PHE A 415 0.73 30.96 18.75
N ALA A 416 -0.22 31.89 18.58
CA ALA A 416 -0.15 32.90 17.54
C ALA A 416 1.06 33.84 17.71
N GLU A 417 1.44 34.12 18.96
CA GLU A 417 2.56 35.00 19.34
C GLU A 417 3.88 34.24 19.52
N THR A 418 3.89 32.92 19.26
CA THR A 418 5.08 32.08 19.49
C THR A 418 6.15 32.34 18.45
N ARG A 419 7.39 32.51 18.92
CA ARG A 419 8.59 32.60 18.09
C ARG A 419 9.17 31.22 17.79
N PHE A 420 9.78 31.11 16.63
CA PHE A 420 10.39 29.87 16.17
C PHE A 420 11.90 30.07 15.97
N ILE A 421 12.66 28.99 15.99
CA ILE A 421 14.07 28.99 15.65
C ILE A 421 14.23 28.09 14.43
N SER A 422 14.70 28.64 13.33
CA SER A 422 14.95 27.91 12.09
C SER A 422 16.35 28.21 11.61
N GLN A 423 17.15 27.16 11.37
CA GLN A 423 18.54 27.28 10.90
C GLN A 423 19.38 28.22 11.78
N GLN A 424 19.27 28.09 13.11
CA GLN A 424 19.95 28.92 14.11
C GLN A 424 19.60 30.42 14.06
N ARG A 425 18.46 30.79 13.44
CA ARG A 425 17.92 32.15 13.44
C ARG A 425 16.54 32.17 14.07
N VAL A 426 16.29 33.20 14.87
CA VAL A 426 14.95 33.46 15.40
C VAL A 426 14.06 33.95 14.26
N VAL A 427 12.91 33.30 14.12
CA VAL A 427 11.83 33.66 13.20
C VAL A 427 10.72 34.27 14.05
N GLU A 428 10.46 35.54 13.79
CA GLU A 428 9.43 36.31 14.49
C GLU A 428 8.02 35.85 14.06
N PRO A 429 6.98 36.05 14.89
CA PRO A 429 5.66 35.44 14.66
C PRO A 429 4.96 35.96 13.40
N ASP A 430 5.27 37.20 13.00
CA ASP A 430 4.78 37.87 11.78
C ASP A 430 5.39 37.29 10.50
N GLN A 431 6.53 36.59 10.60
CA GLN A 431 7.21 35.96 9.47
C GLN A 431 6.71 34.54 9.15
N VAL A 432 5.67 34.08 9.86
CA VAL A 432 5.03 32.77 9.68
C VAL A 432 3.57 32.99 9.30
N ASN A 433 3.20 32.56 8.10
CA ASN A 433 1.84 32.64 7.60
C ASN A 433 0.91 31.66 8.34
N GLY A 434 -0.39 31.94 8.35
CA GLY A 434 -1.43 31.08 8.94
C GLY A 434 -2.05 31.66 10.21
N THR A 435 -3.37 31.44 10.38
CA THR A 435 -4.16 31.90 11.52
C THR A 435 -4.26 30.87 12.63
N ASP A 436 -4.31 29.59 12.27
CA ASP A 436 -4.44 28.49 13.23
C ASP A 436 -3.10 27.80 13.52
N PRO A 437 -2.93 27.18 14.70
CA PRO A 437 -1.68 26.50 15.07
C PRO A 437 -1.21 25.42 14.10
N VAL A 438 -2.14 24.70 13.46
CA VAL A 438 -1.82 23.66 12.48
C VAL A 438 -1.14 24.26 11.25
N ASP A 439 -1.73 25.30 10.67
CA ASP A 439 -1.19 25.96 9.48
C ASP A 439 0.13 26.65 9.78
N ARG A 440 0.25 27.33 10.94
CA ARG A 440 1.50 27.97 11.36
C ARG A 440 2.62 26.95 11.52
N THR A 441 2.34 25.81 12.15
CA THR A 441 3.31 24.71 12.33
C THR A 441 3.74 24.14 10.97
N LYS A 442 2.78 23.90 10.07
CA LYS A 442 3.09 23.43 8.71
C LYS A 442 3.96 24.43 7.94
N ASN A 443 3.59 25.70 7.96
CA ASN A 443 4.28 26.75 7.21
C ASN A 443 5.71 27.00 7.74
N ILE A 444 5.93 26.95 9.06
CA ILE A 444 7.29 27.06 9.60
C ILE A 444 8.14 25.82 9.26
N LEU A 445 7.55 24.62 9.26
CA LEU A 445 8.22 23.40 8.84
C LEU A 445 8.63 23.47 7.37
N ASP A 446 7.72 23.88 6.48
CA ASP A 446 8.00 24.06 5.05
C ASP A 446 9.11 25.10 4.84
N LYS A 447 9.05 26.25 5.53
CA LYS A 447 10.09 27.29 5.48
C LYS A 447 11.43 26.81 6.01
N HIS A 448 11.43 25.97 7.04
CA HIS A 448 12.65 25.38 7.60
C HIS A 448 13.30 24.39 6.63
N LEU A 449 12.51 23.48 6.08
CA LEU A 449 12.94 22.51 5.09
C LEU A 449 13.40 23.16 3.79
N GLU A 450 12.75 24.24 3.34
CA GLU A 450 13.16 25.00 2.16
C GLU A 450 14.58 25.57 2.31
N GLY A 451 14.95 26.05 3.50
CA GLY A 451 16.30 26.57 3.72
C GLY A 451 17.36 25.49 3.96
N ILE A 452 16.99 24.35 4.58
CA ILE A 452 17.90 23.19 4.69
C ILE A 452 18.14 22.58 3.30
N TYR A 453 17.07 22.26 2.60
CA TYR A 453 17.08 21.58 1.29
C TYR A 453 16.88 22.58 0.14
N HIS A 454 17.71 23.63 0.11
CA HIS A 454 17.61 24.69 -0.90
C HIS A 454 17.81 24.21 -2.35
N LYS A 455 18.34 23.00 -2.57
CA LYS A 455 18.47 22.37 -3.91
C LYS A 455 17.37 21.34 -4.20
N HIS A 456 16.36 21.19 -3.34
CA HIS A 456 15.27 20.23 -3.53
C HIS A 456 14.45 20.53 -4.80
N GLN A 457 14.18 21.82 -5.08
CA GLN A 457 13.35 22.24 -6.22
C GLN A 457 13.95 21.84 -7.58
N LEU A 458 15.25 21.59 -7.66
CA LEU A 458 15.91 21.13 -8.89
C LEU A 458 15.35 19.77 -9.38
N ALA A 459 14.86 18.93 -8.47
CA ALA A 459 14.28 17.63 -8.78
C ALA A 459 12.76 17.67 -9.06
N ALA A 460 12.11 18.83 -8.94
CA ALA A 460 10.64 18.92 -8.92
C ALA A 460 9.96 18.43 -10.23
N ASN A 461 10.67 18.53 -11.35
CA ASN A 461 10.16 18.16 -12.69
C ASN A 461 10.51 16.72 -13.11
N TYR A 462 11.12 15.93 -12.23
CA TYR A 462 11.49 14.53 -12.49
C TYR A 462 10.48 13.56 -11.85
N ALA A 463 10.64 12.27 -12.14
CA ALA A 463 9.73 11.22 -11.67
C ALA A 463 9.44 11.29 -10.17
N GLN A 464 8.16 11.37 -9.81
CA GLN A 464 7.68 11.48 -8.43
C GLN A 464 7.43 10.11 -7.79
N ASN A 465 7.25 9.09 -8.62
CA ASN A 465 6.98 7.72 -8.23
C ASN A 465 7.52 6.73 -9.28
N GLN A 466 7.47 5.44 -8.96
CA GLN A 466 7.97 4.38 -9.84
C GLN A 466 7.22 4.27 -11.18
N LYS A 467 5.94 4.66 -11.23
CA LYS A 467 5.15 4.63 -12.47
C LYS A 467 5.65 5.70 -13.44
N ASP A 468 5.86 6.92 -12.95
CA ASP A 468 6.40 8.03 -13.74
C ASP A 468 7.81 7.72 -14.24
N LEU A 469 8.65 7.12 -13.40
CA LEU A 469 10.00 6.69 -13.77
C LEU A 469 9.98 5.65 -14.90
N LYS A 470 9.08 4.66 -14.83
CA LYS A 470 8.93 3.64 -15.89
C LYS A 470 8.40 4.23 -17.19
N MET A 471 7.46 5.18 -17.12
CA MET A 471 6.97 5.91 -18.28
C MET A 471 8.09 6.74 -18.93
N SER A 472 8.87 7.45 -18.12
CA SER A 472 10.05 8.17 -18.59
C SER A 472 11.04 7.22 -19.25
N ALA A 473 11.39 6.09 -18.62
CA ALA A 473 12.32 5.10 -19.18
C ALA A 473 11.88 4.54 -20.55
N ALA A 474 10.57 4.25 -20.71
CA ALA A 474 10.01 3.71 -21.95
C ALA A 474 9.75 4.76 -23.04
N GLY A 475 9.60 6.04 -22.67
CA GLY A 475 9.27 7.10 -23.60
C GLY A 475 10.41 7.39 -24.59
N THR A 476 10.08 7.47 -25.88
CA THR A 476 11.04 7.76 -26.96
C THR A 476 11.45 9.24 -27.07
N GLN A 477 11.00 10.11 -26.16
CA GLN A 477 11.26 11.55 -26.23
C GLN A 477 12.75 11.85 -26.30
N GLY A 478 13.18 12.35 -27.46
CA GLY A 478 14.49 12.89 -27.74
C GLY A 478 14.50 14.42 -27.71
N LEU A 479 15.67 14.96 -27.39
CA LEU A 479 16.19 16.27 -27.85
C LEU A 479 15.53 17.53 -27.26
N MET A 480 15.60 17.72 -25.94
CA MET A 480 15.95 19.06 -25.44
C MET A 480 17.47 19.22 -25.57
N HIS A 481 17.91 20.07 -26.50
CA HIS A 481 19.32 20.46 -26.62
C HIS A 481 19.70 21.37 -25.44
N GLY A 482 20.24 20.76 -24.39
CA GLY A 482 20.70 21.42 -23.17
C GLY A 482 20.57 20.50 -21.96
N LEU A 483 21.52 20.57 -21.04
CA LEU A 483 21.39 19.93 -19.73
C LEU A 483 20.59 20.87 -18.81
N SER A 484 19.61 20.34 -18.07
CA SER A 484 18.96 21.11 -17.01
C SER A 484 19.95 21.38 -15.87
N PRO A 485 19.70 22.35 -14.97
CA PRO A 485 20.58 22.56 -13.81
C PRO A 485 20.76 21.32 -12.93
N ALA A 486 19.72 20.47 -12.84
CA ALA A 486 19.80 19.18 -12.13
C ALA A 486 20.68 18.17 -12.88
N GLU A 487 20.53 18.08 -14.20
CA GLU A 487 21.33 17.21 -15.05
C GLU A 487 22.80 17.65 -15.12
N GLU A 488 23.10 18.95 -15.21
CA GLU A 488 24.47 19.46 -15.16
C GLU A 488 25.13 19.12 -13.84
N LEU A 489 24.42 19.27 -12.73
CA LEU A 489 24.94 18.95 -11.41
C LEU A 489 25.27 17.46 -11.29
N VAL A 490 24.33 16.58 -11.64
CA VAL A 490 24.55 15.13 -11.60
C VAL A 490 25.62 14.71 -12.60
N ASN A 491 25.66 15.31 -13.79
CA ASN A 491 26.69 15.04 -14.78
C ASN A 491 28.08 15.43 -14.27
N ASN A 492 28.23 16.62 -13.67
CA ASN A 492 29.50 17.07 -13.10
C ASN A 492 29.93 16.21 -11.90
N MET A 493 28.97 15.77 -11.07
CA MET A 493 29.25 14.80 -10.00
C MET A 493 29.87 13.52 -10.58
N ILE A 494 29.24 12.93 -11.60
CA ILE A 494 29.78 11.71 -12.26
C ILE A 494 31.17 11.96 -12.85
N SER A 495 31.41 13.13 -13.46
CA SER A 495 32.75 13.49 -13.97
C SER A 495 33.80 13.52 -12.86
N ASN A 496 33.46 14.12 -11.71
CA ASN A 496 34.38 14.27 -10.58
C ASN A 496 34.74 12.92 -9.93
N TYR A 497 33.86 11.93 -10.03
CA TYR A 497 34.13 10.55 -9.63
C TYR A 497 34.77 9.73 -10.76
N ASN A 498 35.82 10.26 -11.40
CA ASN A 498 36.56 9.58 -12.48
C ASN A 498 35.65 9.01 -13.59
N ASN A 499 34.57 9.73 -13.95
CA ASN A 499 33.64 9.34 -15.00
C ASN A 499 32.88 8.01 -14.77
N GLN A 500 32.83 7.49 -13.54
CA GLN A 500 32.12 6.25 -13.20
C GLN A 500 31.62 6.28 -11.74
N VAL A 501 30.30 6.11 -11.53
CA VAL A 501 29.70 6.06 -10.17
C VAL A 501 28.62 5.00 -10.08
N THR A 502 28.47 4.38 -8.91
CA THR A 502 27.32 3.50 -8.64
C THR A 502 26.05 4.32 -8.43
N VAL A 503 24.91 3.76 -8.80
CA VAL A 503 23.60 4.37 -8.54
C VAL A 503 23.35 4.51 -7.03
N HIS A 504 23.87 3.58 -6.23
CA HIS A 504 23.78 3.63 -4.77
C HIS A 504 24.44 4.89 -4.20
N ASP A 505 25.67 5.17 -4.60
CA ASP A 505 26.43 6.31 -4.09
C ASP A 505 25.79 7.65 -4.50
N LEU A 506 25.32 7.73 -5.75
CA LEU A 506 24.60 8.93 -6.24
C LEU A 506 23.32 9.20 -5.45
N ILE A 507 22.52 8.17 -5.17
CA ILE A 507 21.30 8.31 -4.36
C ILE A 507 21.66 8.75 -2.94
N ASN A 508 22.63 8.08 -2.31
CA ASN A 508 23.03 8.40 -0.93
C ASN A 508 23.54 9.84 -0.78
N GLU A 509 24.23 10.39 -1.78
CA GLU A 509 24.70 11.77 -1.77
C GLU A 509 23.58 12.78 -2.06
N LEU A 510 22.68 12.49 -3.00
CA LEU A 510 21.58 13.37 -3.37
C LEU A 510 20.36 13.28 -2.43
N GLU A 511 20.30 12.27 -1.57
CA GLU A 511 19.31 12.17 -0.48
C GLU A 511 19.67 13.10 0.70
N LYS A 512 20.96 13.44 0.88
CA LYS A 512 21.43 14.29 1.98
C LYS A 512 21.18 15.78 1.72
N VAL A 513 21.31 16.58 2.77
CA VAL A 513 21.37 18.06 2.71
C VAL A 513 22.54 18.47 1.80
N PRO A 514 22.36 19.36 0.81
CA PRO A 514 21.23 20.28 0.62
C PRO A 514 20.16 19.85 -0.41
N PHE A 515 20.17 18.60 -0.86
CA PHE A 515 19.33 18.14 -1.97
C PHE A 515 18.02 17.53 -1.48
N GLY A 516 18.09 16.48 -0.66
CA GLY A 516 16.91 15.76 -0.20
C GLY A 516 16.08 15.22 -1.35
N TRP A 517 16.69 14.64 -2.38
CA TRP A 517 15.98 14.12 -3.56
C TRP A 517 15.51 12.69 -3.33
N ARG A 518 14.34 12.34 -3.89
CA ARG A 518 13.87 10.96 -3.94
C ARG A 518 14.69 10.15 -4.95
N HIS A 519 14.87 8.87 -4.67
CA HIS A 519 15.65 7.99 -5.54
C HIS A 519 15.03 7.87 -6.94
N GLU A 520 13.70 7.93 -7.09
CA GLU A 520 13.04 7.93 -8.38
C GLU A 520 13.42 9.15 -9.24
N ALA A 521 13.48 10.34 -8.62
CA ALA A 521 13.90 11.56 -9.31
C ALA A 521 15.37 11.47 -9.74
N VAL A 522 16.25 10.95 -8.87
CA VAL A 522 17.67 10.72 -9.21
C VAL A 522 17.80 9.77 -10.41
N LEU A 523 17.08 8.65 -10.40
CA LEU A 523 17.09 7.68 -11.49
C LEU A 523 16.57 8.29 -12.80
N ASP A 524 15.54 9.14 -12.73
CA ASP A 524 14.99 9.80 -13.89
C ASP A 524 15.96 10.82 -14.50
N VAL A 525 16.69 11.58 -13.67
CA VAL A 525 17.80 12.44 -14.14
C VAL A 525 18.83 11.60 -14.90
N LEU A 526 19.17 10.41 -14.39
CA LEU A 526 20.11 9.51 -15.07
C LEU A 526 19.57 8.98 -16.41
N VAL A 527 18.27 8.64 -16.49
CA VAL A 527 17.61 8.27 -17.76
C VAL A 527 17.77 9.39 -18.78
N HIS A 528 17.55 10.65 -18.37
CA HIS A 528 17.70 11.80 -19.24
C HIS A 528 19.14 11.98 -19.73
N LEU A 529 20.14 11.81 -18.86
CA LEU A 529 21.56 11.86 -19.23
C LEU A 529 21.94 10.80 -20.28
N VAL A 530 21.40 9.58 -20.14
CA VAL A 530 21.64 8.49 -21.10
C VAL A 530 20.93 8.75 -22.44
N LYS A 531 19.67 9.19 -22.41
CA LYS A 531 18.93 9.58 -23.63
C LYS A 531 19.59 10.74 -24.37
N LYS A 532 20.21 11.68 -23.66
CA LYS A 532 21.00 12.80 -24.21
C LYS A 532 22.42 12.38 -24.63
N LYS A 533 22.75 11.08 -24.60
CA LYS A 533 24.06 10.51 -24.97
C LYS A 533 25.24 11.10 -24.18
N LYS A 534 25.02 11.57 -22.95
CA LYS A 534 26.09 12.10 -22.08
C LYS A 534 26.72 11.03 -21.20
N ARG A 535 25.96 9.99 -20.86
CA ARG A 535 26.39 8.86 -20.02
C ARG A 535 25.85 7.55 -20.58
N GLU A 536 26.40 6.44 -20.11
CA GLU A 536 25.97 5.08 -20.43
C GLU A 536 25.65 4.32 -19.14
N PHE A 537 24.69 3.40 -19.23
CA PHE A 537 24.35 2.48 -18.15
C PHE A 537 25.18 1.20 -18.23
N ARG A 538 25.70 0.78 -17.08
CA ARG A 538 26.44 -0.46 -16.91
C ARG A 538 25.86 -1.28 -15.77
N TYR A 539 25.61 -2.57 -15.99
CA TYR A 539 25.07 -3.47 -14.96
C TYR A 539 25.93 -4.73 -14.87
N ARG A 540 26.50 -5.04 -13.70
CA ARG A 540 27.43 -6.17 -13.49
C ARG A 540 28.52 -6.24 -14.57
N ASN A 541 29.21 -5.12 -14.81
CA ASN A 541 30.21 -4.95 -15.86
C ASN A 541 29.71 -5.13 -17.30
N GLN A 542 28.39 -5.25 -17.55
CA GLN A 542 27.83 -5.26 -18.89
C GLN A 542 27.61 -3.81 -19.36
N PRO A 543 28.39 -3.30 -20.34
CA PRO A 543 28.20 -1.95 -20.85
C PRO A 543 26.90 -1.83 -21.64
N ARG A 544 26.42 -0.58 -21.82
CA ARG A 544 25.22 -0.23 -22.60
C ARG A 544 23.99 -1.06 -22.25
N TYR A 545 23.75 -1.22 -20.96
CA TYR A 545 22.59 -1.97 -20.49
C TYR A 545 21.28 -1.24 -20.89
N PRO A 546 20.25 -1.94 -21.39
CA PRO A 546 19.01 -1.30 -21.85
C PRO A 546 18.36 -0.44 -20.76
N ILE A 547 17.91 0.77 -21.11
CA ILE A 547 17.37 1.76 -20.15
C ILE A 547 16.24 1.16 -19.30
N VAL A 548 15.26 0.52 -19.94
CA VAL A 548 14.08 -0.04 -19.24
C VAL A 548 14.50 -1.15 -18.28
N ASP A 549 15.37 -2.06 -18.71
CA ASP A 549 15.87 -3.15 -17.88
C ASP A 549 16.74 -2.62 -16.74
N PHE A 550 17.59 -1.63 -17.02
CA PHE A 550 18.43 -0.97 -16.02
C PHE A 550 17.57 -0.38 -14.90
N ILE A 551 16.49 0.34 -15.26
CA ILE A 551 15.59 0.95 -14.28
C ILE A 551 14.83 -0.10 -13.48
N ASN A 552 14.35 -1.17 -14.11
CA ASN A 552 13.72 -2.28 -13.39
C ASN A 552 14.66 -2.90 -12.34
N LYS A 553 15.96 -2.92 -12.62
CA LYS A 553 17.01 -3.35 -11.68
C LYS A 553 17.33 -2.30 -10.63
N ALA A 554 17.57 -1.06 -11.04
CA ALA A 554 18.00 0.05 -10.18
C ALA A 554 16.95 0.49 -9.14
N VAL A 555 15.66 0.23 -9.38
CA VAL A 555 14.63 0.49 -8.36
C VAL A 555 14.82 -0.42 -7.13
N SER A 556 15.32 -1.65 -7.33
CA SER A 556 15.57 -2.60 -6.25
C SER A 556 16.81 -2.20 -5.44
N ALA A 557 16.65 -1.90 -4.15
CA ALA A 557 17.75 -1.44 -3.30
C ALA A 557 19.01 -2.34 -3.29
N PRO A 558 18.92 -3.68 -3.24
CA PRO A 558 20.08 -4.56 -3.29
C PRO A 558 20.84 -4.50 -4.64
N GLU A 559 20.15 -4.22 -5.74
CA GLU A 559 20.78 -4.20 -7.07
C GLU A 559 21.44 -2.83 -7.38
N ARG A 560 21.16 -1.78 -6.59
CA ARG A 560 21.73 -0.43 -6.80
C ARG A 560 23.25 -0.38 -6.72
N GLN A 561 23.89 -1.27 -5.96
CA GLN A 561 25.35 -1.32 -5.81
C GLN A 561 26.05 -1.84 -7.08
N VAL A 562 25.36 -2.63 -7.91
CA VAL A 562 25.89 -3.21 -9.14
C VAL A 562 25.41 -2.50 -10.41
N CYS A 563 24.58 -1.46 -10.24
CA CYS A 563 24.16 -0.53 -11.27
C CYS A 563 25.12 0.66 -11.29
N GLU A 564 25.79 0.88 -12.41
CA GLU A 564 26.79 1.93 -12.58
C GLU A 564 26.43 2.83 -13.76
N VAL A 565 26.84 4.09 -13.63
CA VAL A 565 26.73 5.09 -14.69
C VAL A 565 28.14 5.53 -15.04
N CYS A 566 28.52 5.37 -16.30
CA CYS A 566 29.85 5.71 -16.80
C CYS A 566 29.79 6.64 -18.02
N SER A 567 30.92 7.26 -18.36
CA SER A 567 31.07 7.89 -19.68
C SER A 567 31.10 6.82 -20.78
N GLY A 568 30.62 7.17 -21.97
CA GLY A 568 30.85 6.33 -23.15
C GLY A 568 32.34 6.18 -23.42
N GLN A 569 32.76 5.00 -23.88
CA GLN A 569 34.14 4.77 -24.25
C GLN A 569 34.50 5.60 -25.48
N GLU A 570 35.55 6.41 -25.41
CA GLU A 570 36.16 6.99 -26.61
C GLU A 570 36.85 5.86 -27.39
N ILE A 571 36.49 5.74 -28.67
CA ILE A 571 37.08 4.83 -29.64
C ILE A 571 37.91 5.72 -30.57
N ASP A 572 39.18 5.38 -30.76
CA ASP A 572 40.06 6.13 -31.65
C ASP A 572 39.62 6.00 -33.12
N GLN A 573 39.88 7.05 -33.89
CA GLN A 573 39.47 7.12 -35.30
C GLN A 573 40.11 6.00 -36.15
N ALA A 574 41.33 5.55 -35.80
CA ALA A 574 41.99 4.47 -36.53
C ALA A 574 41.21 3.15 -36.43
N THR A 575 40.71 2.81 -35.25
CA THR A 575 39.87 1.62 -35.03
C THR A 575 38.54 1.71 -35.81
N ILE A 576 37.95 2.91 -35.91
CA ILE A 576 36.73 3.15 -36.70
C ILE A 576 37.00 2.87 -38.19
N ASP A 577 38.06 3.46 -38.73
CA ASP A 577 38.43 3.35 -40.15
C ASP A 577 38.81 1.89 -40.53
N GLU A 578 39.59 1.22 -39.68
CA GLU A 578 40.00 -0.18 -39.87
C GLU A 578 38.81 -1.15 -39.82
N THR A 579 37.82 -0.88 -38.97
CA THR A 579 36.59 -1.69 -38.88
C THR A 579 35.70 -1.48 -40.09
N ALA A 580 35.55 -0.22 -40.57
CA ALA A 580 34.83 0.08 -41.80
C ALA A 580 35.49 -0.59 -43.02
N PHE A 581 36.83 -0.63 -43.07
CA PHE A 581 37.56 -1.35 -44.10
C PHE A 581 37.35 -2.87 -44.02
N ALA A 582 37.40 -3.46 -42.82
CA ALA A 582 37.12 -4.88 -42.62
C ALA A 582 35.70 -5.25 -43.09
N PHE A 583 34.70 -4.42 -42.77
CA PHE A 583 33.33 -4.62 -43.26
C PHE A 583 33.25 -4.55 -44.79
N ARG A 584 33.89 -3.55 -45.42
CA ARG A 584 33.95 -3.43 -46.88
C ARG A 584 34.52 -4.69 -47.51
N ASP A 585 35.60 -5.24 -46.97
CA ASP A 585 36.25 -6.40 -47.55
C ASP A 585 35.46 -7.71 -47.35
N ILE A 586 34.72 -7.85 -46.24
CA ILE A 586 33.86 -9.02 -45.98
C ILE A 586 32.59 -8.99 -46.84
N PHE A 587 31.89 -7.85 -46.90
CA PHE A 587 30.57 -7.76 -47.53
C PHE A 587 30.60 -7.22 -48.96
N ASN A 588 31.74 -6.69 -49.40
CA ASN A 588 31.93 -5.99 -50.69
C ASN A 588 30.97 -4.80 -50.88
N ARG A 589 30.73 -4.03 -49.81
CA ARG A 589 29.87 -2.84 -49.79
C ARG A 589 30.31 -1.83 -48.74
N ASP A 590 29.98 -0.57 -48.98
CA ASP A 590 30.33 0.54 -48.08
C ASP A 590 29.27 0.81 -47.01
N LEU A 591 29.75 1.15 -45.81
CA LEU A 591 28.93 1.79 -44.78
C LEU A 591 28.92 3.31 -44.98
N ILE A 592 27.88 3.97 -44.47
CA ILE A 592 27.86 5.43 -44.38
C ILE A 592 29.00 5.86 -43.45
N GLY A 593 29.91 6.70 -43.94
CA GLY A 593 31.06 7.16 -43.16
C GLY A 593 30.62 7.98 -41.94
N THR A 594 31.12 7.61 -40.76
CA THR A 594 30.90 8.32 -39.50
C THR A 594 32.21 8.44 -38.72
N THR A 595 32.36 9.55 -38.01
CA THR A 595 33.46 9.78 -37.05
C THR A 595 33.06 9.39 -35.63
N ASP A 596 31.81 8.98 -35.39
CA ASP A 596 31.32 8.52 -34.09
C ASP A 596 31.32 6.99 -34.06
N GLY A 597 32.22 6.40 -33.26
CA GLY A 597 32.31 4.95 -33.08
C GLY A 597 31.01 4.32 -32.57
N ASN A 598 30.13 5.09 -31.92
CA ASN A 598 28.84 4.59 -31.44
C ASN A 598 27.81 4.51 -32.56
N GLU A 599 27.88 5.45 -33.51
CA GLU A 599 27.06 5.44 -34.71
C GLU A 599 27.48 4.27 -35.61
N LEU A 600 28.79 4.06 -35.80
CA LEU A 600 29.32 2.91 -36.55
C LEU A 600 28.86 1.58 -35.94
N TYR A 601 28.90 1.47 -34.61
CA TYR A 601 28.42 0.29 -33.89
C TYR A 601 26.94 -0.03 -34.20
N GLN A 602 26.06 0.98 -34.18
CA GLN A 602 24.63 0.77 -34.49
C GLN A 602 24.43 0.35 -35.95
N LEU A 603 25.12 1.01 -36.89
CA LEU A 603 25.06 0.66 -38.31
C LEU A 603 25.51 -0.78 -38.57
N LEU A 604 26.58 -1.22 -37.92
CA LEU A 604 27.06 -2.61 -38.02
C LEU A 604 26.04 -3.61 -37.50
N LEU A 605 25.42 -3.36 -36.35
CA LEU A 605 24.38 -4.25 -35.80
C LEU A 605 23.17 -4.37 -36.73
N GLU A 606 22.71 -3.26 -37.29
CA GLU A 606 21.59 -3.24 -38.24
C GLU A 606 21.92 -4.08 -39.49
N GLU A 607 23.12 -3.90 -40.05
CA GLU A 607 23.54 -4.64 -41.23
C GLU A 607 23.79 -6.13 -40.94
N PHE A 608 24.35 -6.49 -39.79
CA PHE A 608 24.51 -7.90 -39.39
C PHE A 608 23.16 -8.59 -39.21
N LYS A 609 22.17 -7.95 -38.60
CA LYS A 609 20.81 -8.50 -38.47
C LYS A 609 20.14 -8.67 -39.84
N LYS A 610 20.32 -7.70 -40.74
CA LYS A 610 19.77 -7.75 -42.10
C LYS A 610 20.40 -8.87 -42.94
N GLU A 611 21.71 -9.08 -42.85
CA GLU A 611 22.38 -10.19 -43.51
C GLU A 611 21.98 -11.53 -42.88
N GLN A 612 21.91 -11.61 -41.55
CA GLN A 612 21.45 -12.81 -40.84
C GLN A 612 20.06 -13.24 -41.30
N ALA A 613 19.13 -12.30 -41.46
CA ALA A 613 17.78 -12.58 -41.94
C ALA A 613 17.75 -13.16 -43.37
N GLN A 614 18.78 -12.97 -44.19
CA GLN A 614 18.86 -13.55 -45.53
C GLN A 614 19.39 -14.99 -45.54
N TYR A 615 20.26 -15.35 -44.59
CA TYR A 615 20.87 -16.69 -44.53
C TYR A 615 20.14 -17.64 -43.58
N LEU A 616 19.39 -17.13 -42.60
CA LEU A 616 18.63 -17.95 -41.66
C LEU A 616 17.64 -18.92 -42.34
N PRO A 617 16.84 -18.51 -43.36
CA PRO A 617 15.97 -19.45 -44.07
C PRO A 617 16.74 -20.52 -44.85
N LEU A 618 17.92 -20.18 -45.38
CA LEU A 618 18.77 -21.12 -46.11
C LEU A 618 19.43 -22.13 -45.15
N GLU A 619 19.77 -21.70 -43.94
CA GLU A 619 20.17 -22.62 -42.88
C GLU A 619 19.03 -23.58 -42.54
N ASP A 620 17.83 -23.07 -42.27
CA ASP A 620 16.67 -23.89 -41.90
C ASP A 620 16.30 -24.94 -42.97
N ASP A 621 16.37 -24.56 -44.25
CA ASP A 621 15.97 -25.43 -45.37
C ASP A 621 17.04 -26.49 -45.73
N TYR A 622 18.33 -26.15 -45.61
CA TYR A 622 19.42 -26.98 -46.16
C TYR A 622 20.35 -27.62 -45.12
N HIS A 623 20.46 -27.05 -43.91
CA HIS A 623 21.33 -27.60 -42.87
C HIS A 623 20.80 -28.93 -42.33
N GLY A 624 21.68 -29.93 -42.18
CA GLY A 624 21.34 -31.29 -41.73
C GLY A 624 20.72 -32.20 -42.80
N THR A 625 20.07 -31.62 -43.83
CA THR A 625 19.52 -32.37 -44.98
C THR A 625 20.55 -32.55 -46.09
N TYR A 626 21.37 -31.53 -46.36
CA TYR A 626 22.42 -31.56 -47.39
C TYR A 626 23.81 -31.31 -46.79
N PRO A 627 24.87 -32.01 -47.25
CA PRO A 627 26.23 -31.81 -46.75
C PRO A 627 26.75 -30.37 -46.93
N PHE A 628 26.42 -29.71 -48.05
CA PHE A 628 26.78 -28.31 -48.28
C PHE A 628 26.03 -27.30 -47.40
N GLY A 629 24.98 -27.72 -46.69
CA GLY A 629 24.18 -26.84 -45.81
C GLY A 629 24.97 -26.27 -44.62
N ASN A 630 26.11 -26.87 -44.27
CA ASN A 630 26.99 -26.40 -43.19
C ASN A 630 27.52 -24.97 -43.41
N CYS A 631 27.72 -24.56 -44.67
CA CYS A 631 28.19 -23.19 -44.96
C CYS A 631 27.19 -22.10 -44.54
N PHE A 632 25.88 -22.39 -44.63
CA PHE A 632 24.84 -21.46 -44.17
C PHE A 632 24.80 -21.39 -42.65
N HIS A 633 24.96 -22.52 -41.95
CA HIS A 633 25.02 -22.57 -40.49
C HIS A 633 26.19 -21.74 -39.94
N GLU A 634 27.41 -21.95 -40.43
CA GLU A 634 28.58 -21.20 -39.92
C GLU A 634 28.47 -19.70 -40.22
N THR A 635 27.90 -19.31 -41.37
CA THR A 635 27.65 -17.90 -41.72
C THR A 635 26.61 -17.26 -40.78
N SER A 636 25.45 -17.91 -40.59
CA SER A 636 24.39 -17.42 -39.70
C SER A 636 24.84 -17.34 -38.24
N LYS A 637 25.57 -18.35 -37.76
CA LYS A 637 26.12 -18.41 -36.40
C LYS A 637 27.13 -17.29 -36.15
N MET A 638 28.01 -17.01 -37.10
CA MET A 638 28.93 -15.87 -37.03
C MET A 638 28.17 -14.54 -36.94
N LEU A 639 27.22 -14.29 -37.85
CA LEU A 639 26.42 -13.06 -37.88
C LEU A 639 25.60 -12.89 -36.59
N ASN A 640 25.01 -13.96 -36.08
CA ASN A 640 24.27 -13.94 -34.81
C ASN A 640 25.16 -13.58 -33.62
N ARG A 641 26.37 -14.16 -33.57
CA ARG A 641 27.33 -13.84 -32.51
C ARG A 641 27.69 -12.36 -32.55
N TRP A 642 28.07 -11.82 -33.71
CA TRP A 642 28.42 -10.40 -33.86
C TRP A 642 27.24 -9.47 -33.55
N ALA A 643 26.03 -9.80 -33.98
CA ALA A 643 24.82 -9.01 -33.71
C ALA A 643 24.44 -8.93 -32.21
N ASN A 644 25.02 -9.79 -31.37
CA ASN A 644 24.76 -9.84 -29.92
C ASN A 644 25.90 -9.28 -29.06
N ILE A 645 27.03 -8.84 -29.65
CA ILE A 645 28.12 -8.21 -28.90
C ILE A 645 27.69 -6.80 -28.50
N ARG A 646 27.61 -6.53 -27.19
CA ARG A 646 27.16 -5.23 -26.62
C ARG A 646 28.25 -4.16 -26.55
N ASP A 647 29.50 -4.60 -26.39
CA ASP A 647 30.65 -3.71 -26.26
C ASP A 647 31.21 -3.35 -27.65
N PRO A 648 31.29 -2.06 -28.02
CA PRO A 648 31.75 -1.65 -29.35
C PRO A 648 33.17 -2.10 -29.68
N LYS A 649 34.11 -1.99 -28.73
CA LYS A 649 35.50 -2.38 -28.97
C LYS A 649 35.61 -3.87 -29.23
N SER A 650 34.94 -4.67 -28.40
CA SER A 650 34.85 -6.12 -28.58
C SER A 650 34.25 -6.50 -29.94
N LEU A 651 33.23 -5.77 -30.42
CA LEU A 651 32.66 -6.02 -31.74
C LEU A 651 33.67 -5.67 -32.85
N PHE A 652 34.29 -4.50 -32.75
CA PHE A 652 35.27 -4.02 -33.74
C PHE A 652 36.46 -4.96 -33.81
N ASP A 653 36.99 -5.41 -32.68
CA ASP A 653 38.08 -6.38 -32.60
C ASP A 653 37.67 -7.74 -33.20
N SER A 654 36.44 -8.20 -32.95
CA SER A 654 35.94 -9.46 -33.52
C SER A 654 35.83 -9.38 -35.05
N VAL A 655 35.23 -8.31 -35.58
CA VAL A 655 35.08 -8.10 -37.03
C VAL A 655 36.44 -7.96 -37.72
N ARG A 656 37.40 -7.31 -37.07
CA ARG A 656 38.76 -7.13 -37.59
C ARG A 656 39.59 -8.41 -37.56
N SER A 657 39.57 -9.15 -36.45
CA SER A 657 40.40 -10.37 -36.28
C SER A 657 39.89 -11.55 -37.10
N GLU A 658 38.58 -11.65 -37.29
CA GLU A 658 37.94 -12.75 -38.02
C GLU A 658 37.65 -12.41 -39.49
N LYS A 659 38.21 -11.31 -39.99
CA LYS A 659 37.97 -10.75 -41.32
C LYS A 659 38.13 -11.79 -42.45
N GLU A 660 39.27 -12.47 -42.49
CA GLU A 660 39.59 -13.44 -43.56
C GLU A 660 38.68 -14.68 -43.50
N THR A 661 38.41 -15.18 -42.30
CA THR A 661 37.50 -16.31 -42.08
C THR A 661 36.05 -15.97 -42.43
N ALA A 662 35.60 -14.77 -42.05
CA ALA A 662 34.26 -14.29 -42.34
C ALA A 662 34.01 -14.11 -43.83
N LYS A 663 35.01 -13.58 -44.55
CA LYS A 663 34.97 -13.44 -46.00
C LYS A 663 34.85 -14.80 -46.69
N ALA A 664 35.67 -15.77 -46.28
CA ALA A 664 35.62 -17.12 -46.84
C ALA A 664 34.25 -17.80 -46.64
N PHE A 665 33.66 -17.71 -45.44
CA PHE A 665 32.32 -18.26 -45.18
C PHE A 665 31.24 -17.57 -46.01
N LEU A 666 31.30 -16.24 -46.10
CA LEU A 666 30.29 -15.46 -46.80
C LEU A 666 30.37 -15.65 -48.33
N ASP A 667 31.56 -15.77 -48.90
CA ASP A 667 31.76 -16.09 -50.32
C ASP A 667 31.31 -17.52 -50.66
N LEU A 668 31.59 -18.49 -49.78
CA LEU A 668 31.10 -19.86 -49.90
C LEU A 668 29.57 -19.89 -49.86
N ALA A 669 28.96 -19.26 -48.85
CA ALA A 669 27.50 -19.20 -48.70
C ALA A 669 26.81 -18.46 -49.86
N LYS A 670 27.39 -17.36 -50.37
CA LYS A 670 26.87 -16.64 -51.54
C LYS A 670 26.80 -17.54 -52.77
N GLY A 671 27.90 -18.17 -53.15
CA GLY A 671 27.86 -19.02 -54.34
C GLY A 671 27.08 -20.32 -54.11
N MET A 672 26.93 -20.80 -52.86
CA MET A 672 26.00 -21.90 -52.55
C MET A 672 24.55 -21.50 -52.70
N LYS A 673 24.19 -20.29 -52.27
CA LYS A 673 22.85 -19.73 -52.48
C LYS A 673 22.51 -19.66 -53.97
N GLU A 674 23.45 -19.25 -54.81
CA GLU A 674 23.29 -19.26 -56.27
C GLU A 674 23.14 -20.68 -56.84
N PHE A 675 23.99 -21.61 -56.40
CA PHE A 675 23.92 -23.01 -56.82
C PHE A 675 22.59 -23.66 -56.47
N VAL A 676 22.12 -23.49 -55.24
CA VAL A 676 20.82 -23.99 -54.79
C VAL A 676 19.70 -23.37 -55.63
N GLY A 677 19.74 -22.06 -55.89
CA GLY A 677 18.73 -21.39 -56.69
C GLY A 677 18.61 -21.92 -58.13
N GLN A 678 19.71 -22.39 -58.72
CA GLN A 678 19.75 -22.82 -60.12
C GLN A 678 19.66 -24.35 -60.29
N HIS A 679 20.30 -25.13 -59.40
CA HIS A 679 20.65 -26.52 -59.66
C HIS A 679 20.09 -27.52 -58.64
N ILE A 680 19.39 -27.08 -57.57
CA ILE A 680 18.90 -27.98 -56.51
C ILE A 680 18.01 -29.11 -57.03
N LYS A 681 17.09 -28.83 -57.95
CA LYS A 681 16.20 -29.84 -58.55
C LYS A 681 16.98 -30.93 -59.30
N GLU A 682 18.06 -30.53 -59.96
CA GLU A 682 18.90 -31.46 -60.70
C GLU A 682 19.83 -32.26 -59.78
N TYR A 683 20.35 -31.61 -58.74
CA TYR A 683 21.09 -32.27 -57.67
C TYR A 683 20.27 -33.39 -57.04
N ASP A 684 19.01 -33.11 -56.68
CA ASP A 684 18.08 -34.09 -56.12
C ASP A 684 17.77 -35.22 -57.10
N ALA A 685 17.61 -34.91 -58.38
CA ALA A 685 17.37 -35.92 -59.42
C ALA A 685 18.57 -36.87 -59.59
N ILE A 686 19.81 -36.34 -59.52
CA ILE A 686 21.04 -37.14 -59.54
C ILE A 686 21.11 -38.05 -58.31
N GLY A 687 20.82 -37.49 -57.12
CA GLY A 687 20.80 -38.24 -55.87
C GLY A 687 19.77 -39.37 -55.86
N LEU A 688 18.54 -39.09 -56.31
CA LEU A 688 17.45 -40.06 -56.40
C LEU A 688 17.78 -41.19 -57.39
N PHE A 689 18.31 -40.84 -58.55
CA PHE A 689 18.74 -41.81 -59.57
C PHE A 689 19.82 -42.74 -59.03
N TYR A 690 20.88 -42.18 -58.44
CA TYR A 690 21.97 -42.99 -57.87
C TYR A 690 21.44 -43.93 -56.78
N LYS A 691 20.57 -43.44 -55.89
CA LYS A 691 19.96 -44.25 -54.82
C LYS A 691 19.09 -45.40 -55.35
N ASN A 692 18.26 -45.14 -56.37
CA ASN A 692 17.31 -46.11 -56.90
C ASN A 692 17.98 -47.19 -57.79
N HIS A 693 19.10 -46.87 -58.42
CA HIS A 693 19.76 -47.76 -59.36
C HIS A 693 21.12 -48.29 -58.89
N ARG A 694 21.49 -48.03 -57.63
CA ARG A 694 22.79 -48.44 -57.06
C ARG A 694 23.12 -49.91 -57.29
N GLU A 695 22.16 -50.81 -57.07
CA GLU A 695 22.36 -52.26 -57.25
C GLU A 695 22.51 -52.63 -58.71
N ASN A 696 21.72 -52.01 -59.59
CA ASN A 696 21.79 -52.25 -61.03
C ASN A 696 23.12 -51.75 -61.64
N ILE A 697 23.69 -50.66 -61.11
CA ILE A 697 24.95 -50.09 -61.60
C ILE A 697 26.13 -51.06 -61.37
N LEU A 698 26.09 -51.90 -60.32
CA LEU A 698 27.13 -52.90 -60.04
C LEU A 698 27.25 -53.98 -61.12
N GLU A 699 26.24 -54.12 -61.97
CA GLU A 699 26.21 -55.10 -63.07
C GLU A 699 26.76 -54.52 -64.39
N LEU A 700 27.10 -53.22 -64.42
CA LEU A 700 27.66 -52.54 -65.58
C LEU A 700 29.19 -52.60 -65.58
N ASP A 701 29.82 -52.18 -66.68
CA ASP A 701 31.28 -52.14 -66.82
C ASP A 701 31.97 -51.26 -65.77
N ILE A 702 33.21 -51.61 -65.44
CA ILE A 702 34.03 -50.94 -64.40
C ILE A 702 34.15 -49.43 -64.65
N ASP A 703 34.30 -48.98 -65.91
CA ASP A 703 34.35 -47.54 -66.25
C ASP A 703 33.07 -46.78 -65.86
N VAL A 704 31.91 -47.43 -65.97
CA VAL A 704 30.62 -46.83 -65.60
C VAL A 704 30.46 -46.81 -64.07
N GLN A 705 30.98 -47.83 -63.38
CA GLN A 705 30.99 -47.87 -61.92
C GLN A 705 31.87 -46.75 -61.33
N GLU A 706 33.06 -46.51 -61.88
CA GLU A 706 33.93 -45.41 -61.43
C GLU A 706 33.27 -44.03 -61.60
N LYS A 707 32.49 -43.83 -62.68
CA LYS A 707 31.70 -42.61 -62.87
C LYS A 707 30.58 -42.49 -61.84
N ALA A 708 29.94 -43.60 -61.48
CA ALA A 708 28.91 -43.62 -60.43
C ALA A 708 29.50 -43.37 -59.04
N ASP A 709 30.72 -43.81 -58.77
CA ASP A 709 31.44 -43.50 -57.52
C ASP A 709 31.78 -42.01 -57.41
N LYS A 710 32.16 -41.36 -58.51
CA LYS A 710 32.33 -39.88 -58.53
C LYS A 710 31.01 -39.15 -58.23
N ILE A 711 29.87 -39.65 -58.72
CA ILE A 711 28.55 -39.12 -58.36
C ILE A 711 28.30 -39.28 -56.86
N LYS A 712 28.66 -40.42 -56.27
CA LYS A 712 28.53 -40.64 -54.82
C LYS A 712 29.38 -39.66 -54.02
N GLU A 713 30.64 -39.46 -54.40
CA GLU A 713 31.54 -38.50 -53.73
C GLU A 713 30.99 -37.08 -53.81
N PHE A 714 30.49 -36.68 -54.99
CA PHE A 714 29.83 -35.39 -55.18
C PHE A 714 28.63 -35.18 -54.24
N LEU A 715 27.80 -36.21 -54.04
CA LEU A 715 26.63 -36.11 -53.14
C LEU A 715 27.01 -35.95 -51.66
N HIS A 716 28.27 -36.23 -51.29
CA HIS A 716 28.80 -36.05 -49.93
C HIS A 716 29.71 -34.81 -49.80
N SER A 717 29.97 -34.08 -50.89
CA SER A 717 30.82 -32.89 -50.88
C SER A 717 30.15 -31.72 -50.17
N GLU A 718 30.92 -30.99 -49.34
CA GLU A 718 30.48 -29.72 -48.76
C GLU A 718 30.52 -28.57 -49.79
N ASP A 719 31.25 -28.75 -50.90
CA ASP A 719 31.22 -27.83 -52.05
C ASP A 719 30.95 -28.56 -53.38
N PRO A 720 29.68 -28.80 -53.76
CA PRO A 720 29.35 -29.43 -55.03
C PRO A 720 29.57 -28.53 -56.26
N ARG A 721 29.85 -27.23 -56.12
CA ARG A 721 29.80 -26.28 -57.25
C ARG A 721 30.92 -26.54 -58.27
N SER A 722 32.11 -26.89 -57.81
CA SER A 722 33.29 -27.14 -58.65
C SER A 722 33.07 -28.29 -59.62
N ASP A 723 32.47 -29.37 -59.14
CA ASP A 723 32.41 -30.64 -59.85
C ASP A 723 31.09 -30.87 -60.59
N TYR A 724 30.08 -30.02 -60.34
CA TYR A 724 28.72 -30.19 -60.86
C TYR A 724 28.66 -30.42 -62.37
N ARG A 725 29.44 -29.68 -63.18
CA ARG A 725 29.43 -29.85 -64.64
C ARG A 725 29.96 -31.22 -65.08
N HIS A 726 31.02 -31.70 -64.42
CA HIS A 726 31.61 -33.00 -64.71
C HIS A 726 30.70 -34.14 -64.23
N ILE A 727 30.09 -33.97 -63.07
CA ILE A 727 29.16 -34.93 -62.47
C ILE A 727 27.85 -35.02 -63.24
N ARG A 728 27.32 -33.91 -63.76
CA ARG A 728 26.14 -33.94 -64.61
C ARG A 728 26.37 -34.78 -65.87
N LYS A 729 27.54 -34.63 -66.48
CA LYS A 729 27.92 -35.45 -67.64
C LYS A 729 28.09 -36.92 -67.27
N ALA A 730 28.75 -37.21 -66.14
CA ALA A 730 28.88 -38.58 -65.63
C ALA A 730 27.50 -39.21 -65.35
N TYR A 731 26.57 -38.45 -64.78
CA TYR A 731 25.18 -38.86 -64.57
C TYR A 731 24.49 -39.24 -65.89
N ASP A 732 24.58 -38.41 -66.92
CA ASP A 732 23.96 -38.68 -68.23
C ASP A 732 24.59 -39.92 -68.90
N GLU A 733 25.91 -40.11 -68.77
CA GLU A 733 26.63 -41.28 -69.28
C GLU A 733 26.21 -42.57 -68.54
N VAL A 734 26.16 -42.55 -67.20
CA VAL A 734 25.73 -43.70 -66.38
C VAL A 734 24.26 -44.05 -66.64
N LYS A 735 23.39 -43.03 -66.76
CA LYS A 735 21.98 -43.22 -67.06
C LYS A 735 21.75 -43.86 -68.43
N THR A 736 22.47 -43.38 -69.44
CA THR A 736 22.43 -43.95 -70.79
C THR A 736 22.92 -45.39 -70.79
N ALA A 737 24.10 -45.65 -70.22
CA ALA A 737 24.67 -47.01 -70.14
C ALA A 737 23.77 -48.00 -69.41
N LEU A 738 23.16 -47.59 -68.29
CA LEU A 738 22.21 -48.41 -67.54
C LEU A 738 20.95 -48.72 -68.37
N THR A 739 20.42 -47.72 -69.07
CA THR A 739 19.20 -47.87 -69.89
C THR A 739 19.47 -48.81 -71.07
N ASP A 740 20.61 -48.65 -71.73
CA ASP A 740 21.01 -49.46 -72.88
C ASP A 740 21.26 -50.91 -72.47
N TYR A 741 22.01 -51.14 -71.39
CA TYR A 741 22.27 -52.49 -70.89
C TYR A 741 20.98 -53.20 -70.45
N LYS A 742 20.09 -52.49 -69.74
CA LYS A 742 18.79 -53.04 -69.35
C LYS A 742 17.96 -53.39 -70.58
N LYS A 743 17.90 -52.51 -71.58
CA LYS A 743 17.16 -52.76 -72.82
C LYS A 743 17.71 -53.98 -73.55
N GLN A 744 19.02 -54.06 -73.73
CA GLN A 744 19.67 -55.20 -74.37
C GLN A 744 19.35 -56.52 -73.65
N LEU A 745 19.44 -56.53 -72.32
CA LEU A 745 19.11 -57.72 -71.52
C LEU A 745 17.62 -58.08 -71.62
N THR A 746 16.71 -57.10 -71.58
CA THR A 746 15.28 -57.33 -71.77
C THR A 746 14.99 -57.93 -73.14
N ASP A 747 15.59 -57.38 -74.21
CA ASP A 747 15.41 -57.87 -75.58
C ASP A 747 15.92 -59.32 -75.71
N GLU A 748 17.07 -59.63 -75.11
CA GLU A 748 17.64 -60.99 -75.10
C GLU A 748 16.74 -62.00 -74.34
N VAL A 749 16.17 -61.60 -73.20
CA VAL A 749 15.25 -62.47 -72.45
C VAL A 749 13.94 -62.66 -73.20
N VAL A 750 13.40 -61.60 -73.79
CA VAL A 750 12.18 -61.66 -74.62
C VAL A 750 12.39 -62.59 -75.81
N GLU A 751 13.51 -62.46 -76.53
CA GLU A 751 13.85 -63.34 -77.66
C GLU A 751 13.95 -64.81 -77.23
N GLY A 752 14.57 -65.09 -76.07
CA GLY A 752 14.62 -66.44 -75.51
C GLY A 752 13.23 -67.02 -75.21
N TYR A 753 12.33 -66.23 -74.62
CA TYR A 753 10.95 -66.66 -74.38
C TYR A 753 10.12 -66.77 -75.67
N GLU A 754 10.35 -65.91 -76.67
CA GLU A 754 9.72 -66.01 -77.99
C GLU A 754 10.09 -67.32 -78.69
N GLN A 755 11.36 -67.74 -78.60
CA GLN A 755 11.81 -69.06 -79.09
C GLN A 755 11.12 -70.20 -78.36
N VAL A 756 11.03 -70.14 -77.02
CA VAL A 756 10.30 -71.13 -76.20
C VAL A 756 8.84 -71.24 -76.65
N PHE A 757 8.14 -70.13 -76.84
CA PHE A 757 6.75 -70.14 -77.29
C PHE A 757 6.58 -70.63 -78.73
N ALA A 758 7.53 -70.33 -79.64
CA ALA A 758 7.51 -70.87 -80.99
C ALA A 758 7.64 -72.40 -81.01
N GLU A 759 8.48 -72.97 -80.14
CA GLU A 759 8.61 -74.42 -79.97
C GLU A 759 7.36 -75.05 -79.33
N LEU A 760 6.76 -74.38 -78.34
CA LEU A 760 5.49 -74.81 -77.73
C LEU A 760 4.35 -74.87 -78.76
N GLU A 761 4.27 -73.90 -79.68
CA GLU A 761 3.23 -73.87 -80.70
C GLU A 761 3.46 -74.91 -81.81
N ALA A 762 4.72 -75.18 -82.15
CA ALA A 762 5.08 -76.28 -83.04
C ALA A 762 4.67 -77.65 -82.46
N GLU A 763 4.93 -77.88 -81.17
CA GLU A 763 4.54 -79.14 -80.51
C GLU A 763 3.02 -79.23 -80.29
N LYS A 764 2.32 -78.13 -79.99
CA LYS A 764 0.85 -78.07 -79.93
C LYS A 764 0.21 -78.46 -81.26
N THR A 765 0.76 -77.97 -82.37
CA THR A 765 0.31 -78.33 -83.73
C THR A 765 0.49 -79.82 -84.00
N LYS A 766 1.65 -80.39 -83.61
CA LYS A 766 1.96 -81.82 -83.75
C LYS A 766 1.06 -82.72 -82.90
N LEU A 767 0.64 -82.25 -81.73
CA LEU A 767 -0.30 -82.94 -80.84
C LEU A 767 -1.78 -82.74 -81.24
N GLY A 768 -2.07 -81.90 -82.24
CA GLY A 768 -3.44 -81.67 -82.74
C GLY A 768 -4.36 -80.93 -81.77
N VAL A 769 -3.79 -80.11 -80.88
CA VAL A 769 -4.55 -79.32 -79.89
C VAL A 769 -4.95 -77.97 -80.50
N THR A 770 -6.25 -77.67 -80.53
CA THR A 770 -6.80 -76.47 -81.20
C THR A 770 -7.36 -75.42 -80.23
N GLU A 771 -7.43 -75.73 -78.94
CA GLU A 771 -7.95 -74.86 -77.91
C GLU A 771 -6.97 -73.74 -77.56
N ALA A 772 -7.51 -72.55 -77.30
CA ALA A 772 -6.76 -71.43 -76.74
C ALA A 772 -6.55 -71.63 -75.22
N ASN A 773 -5.47 -71.08 -74.66
CA ASN A 773 -5.11 -71.09 -73.23
C ASN A 773 -4.70 -72.45 -72.63
N VAL A 774 -4.02 -73.29 -73.40
CA VAL A 774 -3.51 -74.59 -72.91
C VAL A 774 -2.19 -74.45 -72.14
N TYR A 775 -1.41 -73.42 -72.48
CA TYR A 775 -0.21 -72.99 -71.76
C TYR A 775 -0.28 -71.46 -71.57
N ALA A 776 0.69 -70.90 -70.85
CA ALA A 776 0.73 -69.47 -70.51
C ALA A 776 0.53 -68.53 -71.72
N ASP A 777 -0.17 -67.41 -71.49
CA ASP A 777 -0.42 -66.43 -72.54
C ASP A 777 0.88 -65.75 -73.01
N HIS A 778 1.08 -65.75 -74.33
CA HIS A 778 2.29 -65.25 -74.98
C HIS A 778 2.51 -63.76 -74.70
N GLU A 779 1.54 -62.91 -75.02
CA GLU A 779 1.69 -61.46 -74.90
C GLU A 779 1.82 -61.02 -73.44
N ARG A 780 1.04 -61.61 -72.53
CA ARG A 780 1.08 -61.28 -71.10
C ARG A 780 2.41 -61.66 -70.47
N THR A 781 3.01 -62.78 -70.88
CA THR A 781 4.31 -63.22 -70.36
C THR A 781 5.43 -62.30 -70.83
N LEU A 782 5.45 -61.96 -72.13
CA LEU A 782 6.44 -61.03 -72.68
C LEU A 782 6.28 -59.61 -72.11
N GLN A 783 5.04 -59.14 -71.93
CA GLN A 783 4.78 -57.84 -71.30
C GLN A 783 5.22 -57.84 -69.82
N GLY A 784 5.04 -58.96 -69.11
CA GLY A 784 5.54 -59.14 -67.76
C GLY A 784 7.06 -59.00 -67.66
N ILE A 785 7.81 -59.55 -68.63
CA ILE A 785 9.27 -59.43 -68.71
C ILE A 785 9.69 -57.98 -69.06
N ARG A 786 9.03 -57.35 -70.04
CA ARG A 786 9.32 -55.98 -70.46
C ARG A 786 9.12 -54.93 -69.35
N ASN A 787 8.24 -55.22 -68.39
CA ASN A 787 7.95 -54.35 -67.25
C ASN A 787 8.91 -54.55 -66.06
N LEU A 788 9.88 -55.48 -66.13
CA LEU A 788 10.83 -55.68 -65.04
C LEU A 788 11.87 -54.55 -65.00
N ASP A 789 12.04 -53.97 -63.80
CA ASP A 789 12.95 -52.83 -63.60
C ASP A 789 14.35 -53.20 -63.09
N SER A 790 14.50 -54.38 -62.49
CA SER A 790 15.76 -54.86 -61.93
C SER A 790 16.51 -55.75 -62.92
N ILE A 791 17.81 -55.48 -63.08
CA ILE A 791 18.70 -56.33 -63.89
C ILE A 791 18.76 -57.75 -63.31
N ALA A 792 18.79 -57.89 -61.99
CA ALA A 792 18.79 -59.20 -61.33
C ALA A 792 17.52 -60.01 -61.64
N GLN A 793 16.35 -59.36 -61.65
CA GLN A 793 15.10 -60.02 -62.03
C GLN A 793 15.09 -60.47 -63.49
N LEU A 794 15.62 -59.64 -64.41
CA LEU A 794 15.76 -60.01 -65.81
C LEU A 794 16.72 -61.20 -66.00
N LYS A 795 17.87 -61.20 -65.31
CA LYS A 795 18.81 -62.34 -65.33
C LYS A 795 18.18 -63.62 -64.79
N ASN A 796 17.41 -63.54 -63.71
CA ASN A 796 16.69 -64.69 -63.17
C ASN A 796 15.66 -65.23 -64.16
N ARG A 797 14.87 -64.35 -64.81
CA ARG A 797 13.94 -64.78 -65.87
C ARG A 797 14.65 -65.46 -67.03
N LYS A 798 15.81 -64.94 -67.44
CA LYS A 798 16.65 -65.58 -68.46
C LYS A 798 16.99 -67.03 -68.10
N LEU A 799 17.41 -67.27 -66.86
CA LEU A 799 17.77 -68.60 -66.37
C LEU A 799 16.55 -69.52 -66.19
N GLU A 800 15.38 -68.96 -65.90
CA GLU A 800 14.12 -69.71 -65.76
C GLU A 800 13.51 -70.14 -67.10
N ALA A 801 13.99 -69.63 -68.24
CA ALA A 801 13.38 -69.87 -69.55
C ALA A 801 13.25 -71.38 -69.89
N ASP A 802 14.29 -72.16 -69.64
CA ASP A 802 14.28 -73.62 -69.88
C ASP A 802 13.32 -74.36 -68.94
N HIS A 803 13.28 -73.94 -67.68
CA HIS A 803 12.37 -74.53 -66.69
C HIS A 803 10.92 -74.22 -67.06
N PHE A 804 10.64 -72.96 -67.42
CA PHE A 804 9.34 -72.50 -67.88
C PHE A 804 8.88 -73.28 -69.12
N LYS A 805 9.76 -73.44 -70.12
CA LYS A 805 9.50 -74.26 -71.31
C LYS A 805 9.05 -75.66 -70.94
N ALA A 806 9.76 -76.33 -70.04
CA ALA A 806 9.45 -77.69 -69.66
C ALA A 806 8.12 -77.81 -68.90
N GLU A 807 7.81 -76.87 -68.01
CA GLU A 807 6.52 -76.80 -67.30
C GLU A 807 5.35 -76.58 -68.28
N GLN A 808 5.51 -75.67 -69.24
CA GLN A 808 4.47 -75.39 -70.24
C GLN A 808 4.29 -76.57 -71.22
N LEU A 809 5.38 -77.25 -71.60
CA LEU A 809 5.31 -78.49 -72.38
C LEU A 809 4.56 -79.58 -71.62
N GLU A 810 4.80 -79.72 -70.32
CA GLU A 810 4.08 -80.69 -69.48
C GLU A 810 2.58 -80.37 -69.45
N ALA A 811 2.20 -79.11 -69.22
CA ALA A 811 0.80 -78.67 -69.24
C ALA A 811 0.12 -79.00 -70.58
N LEU A 812 0.80 -78.72 -71.69
CA LEU A 812 0.34 -79.00 -73.05
C LEU A 812 0.15 -80.51 -73.30
N ILE A 813 1.11 -81.34 -72.90
CA ILE A 813 1.05 -82.79 -73.09
C ILE A 813 -0.01 -83.43 -72.18
N ARG A 814 -0.15 -82.97 -70.93
CA ARG A 814 -1.24 -83.41 -70.03
C ARG A 814 -2.61 -83.11 -70.63
N TYR A 815 -2.77 -81.91 -71.20
CA TYR A 815 -4.00 -81.52 -71.86
C TYR A 815 -4.31 -82.41 -73.07
N ALA A 816 -3.31 -82.68 -73.91
CA ALA A 816 -3.45 -83.57 -75.06
C ALA A 816 -3.81 -85.02 -74.65
N ALA A 817 -3.23 -85.53 -73.56
CA ALA A 817 -3.50 -86.87 -73.03
C ALA A 817 -4.91 -87.02 -72.40
N ALA A 818 -5.50 -85.93 -71.89
CA ALA A 818 -6.80 -85.93 -71.24
C ALA A 818 -8.01 -85.82 -72.19
N LYS A 819 -7.80 -85.61 -73.50
CA LYS A 819 -8.89 -85.53 -74.48
C LYS A 819 -9.54 -86.91 -74.75
N PRO A 820 -10.88 -87.05 -74.68
CA PRO A 820 -11.57 -88.27 -75.05
C PRO A 820 -11.55 -88.50 -76.58
N ALA A 821 -11.43 -89.76 -77.01
CA ALA A 821 -11.24 -90.13 -78.42
C ALA A 821 -12.47 -89.79 -79.30
N GLU A 822 -12.25 -89.06 -80.39
CA GLU A 822 -13.27 -88.78 -81.41
C GLU A 822 -13.33 -89.93 -82.45
N PRO A 823 -14.52 -90.43 -82.85
CA PRO A 823 -14.62 -91.51 -83.84
C PRO A 823 -14.31 -90.99 -85.26
N GLY A 824 -13.26 -91.53 -85.89
CA GLY A 824 -13.06 -91.41 -87.35
C GLY A 824 -11.81 -90.68 -87.85
N LYS A 825 -10.90 -90.22 -86.97
CA LYS A 825 -9.57 -89.72 -87.36
C LYS A 825 -8.45 -90.59 -86.76
N PRO A 826 -7.34 -90.85 -87.48
CA PRO A 826 -6.15 -91.46 -86.86
C PRO A 826 -5.56 -90.45 -85.87
N GLN A 827 -5.79 -90.65 -84.58
CA GLN A 827 -5.12 -89.88 -83.53
C GLN A 827 -3.89 -90.64 -83.04
N THR A 828 -2.77 -89.94 -82.95
CA THR A 828 -1.60 -90.36 -82.17
C THR A 828 -2.04 -90.48 -80.72
N ARG A 829 -2.03 -91.69 -80.13
CA ARG A 829 -2.33 -91.85 -78.69
C ARG A 829 -1.21 -91.15 -77.90
N VAL A 830 -1.50 -89.99 -77.34
CA VAL A 830 -0.56 -89.24 -76.48
C VAL A 830 -0.66 -89.81 -75.07
N GLY A 831 0.46 -90.23 -74.53
CA GLY A 831 0.57 -90.76 -73.18
C GLY A 831 0.61 -89.67 -72.11
N GLU A 832 0.28 -90.00 -70.86
CA GLU A 832 0.54 -89.10 -69.73
C GLU A 832 2.02 -88.67 -69.76
N PRO A 833 2.32 -87.36 -69.58
CA PRO A 833 3.68 -86.90 -69.62
C PRO A 833 4.48 -87.48 -68.46
N LYS A 834 5.71 -87.89 -68.76
CA LYS A 834 6.69 -88.29 -67.77
C LYS A 834 8.00 -87.58 -68.08
N GLU A 835 8.49 -86.82 -67.11
CA GLU A 835 9.83 -86.27 -67.18
C GLU A 835 10.84 -87.41 -67.14
N TYR A 836 11.71 -87.45 -68.12
CA TYR A 836 12.89 -88.31 -68.10
C TYR A 836 14.11 -87.41 -67.99
N TYR A 837 14.69 -87.43 -66.81
CA TYR A 837 16.03 -86.91 -66.60
C TYR A 837 16.98 -87.94 -67.18
N ILE A 838 17.85 -87.50 -68.09
CA ILE A 838 18.97 -88.34 -68.51
C ILE A 838 19.80 -88.60 -67.25
N THR A 839 19.63 -89.78 -66.66
CA THR A 839 20.21 -90.08 -65.35
C THR A 839 21.74 -89.96 -65.44
N ARG A 840 22.35 -89.24 -64.50
CA ARG A 840 23.82 -89.14 -64.32
C ARG A 840 24.40 -90.45 -63.81
N LEU A 841 24.18 -91.56 -64.52
CA LEU A 841 24.67 -92.88 -64.13
C LEU A 841 26.10 -93.18 -64.63
N MET A 842 26.80 -92.20 -65.20
CA MET A 842 28.26 -92.16 -65.32
C MET A 842 28.75 -90.71 -65.19
N THR A 843 29.77 -90.46 -64.36
CA THR A 843 30.40 -89.14 -64.20
C THR A 843 31.45 -88.86 -65.28
N THR A 844 31.95 -89.89 -65.97
CA THR A 844 32.90 -89.78 -67.08
C THR A 844 32.69 -90.94 -68.06
N ILE A 845 32.69 -90.64 -69.36
CA ILE A 845 32.70 -91.61 -70.46
C ILE A 845 34.07 -91.48 -71.14
N SER A 846 34.86 -92.54 -71.14
CA SER A 846 36.26 -92.51 -71.58
C SER A 846 36.54 -93.38 -72.80
N ASN A 847 35.57 -94.18 -73.25
CA ASN A 847 35.65 -94.98 -74.47
C ASN A 847 34.28 -95.14 -75.14
N GLU A 848 34.29 -95.56 -76.40
CA GLU A 848 33.09 -95.74 -77.24
C GLU A 848 32.11 -96.78 -76.66
N GLN A 849 32.65 -97.79 -75.99
CA GLN A 849 31.85 -98.86 -75.39
C GLN A 849 31.03 -98.36 -74.18
N GLU A 850 31.62 -97.49 -73.35
CA GLU A 850 30.92 -96.81 -72.26
C GLU A 850 29.82 -95.85 -72.77
N LEU A 851 30.05 -95.19 -73.90
CA LEU A 851 29.04 -94.35 -74.55
C LEU A 851 27.87 -95.18 -75.07
N ASP A 852 28.15 -96.28 -75.76
CA ASP A 852 27.14 -97.16 -76.30
C ASP A 852 26.32 -97.84 -75.19
N ASP A 853 26.95 -98.27 -74.11
CA ASP A 853 26.27 -98.82 -72.94
C ASP A 853 25.36 -97.79 -72.26
N TYR A 854 25.83 -96.54 -72.16
CA TYR A 854 25.03 -95.43 -71.62
C TYR A 854 23.82 -95.13 -72.50
N LEU A 855 24.02 -94.99 -73.81
CA LEU A 855 22.95 -94.76 -74.79
C LEU A 855 21.99 -95.93 -74.86
N ALA A 856 22.47 -97.17 -74.78
CA ALA A 856 21.64 -98.37 -74.75
C ALA A 856 20.76 -98.42 -73.50
N LYS A 857 21.29 -98.02 -72.34
CA LYS A 857 20.54 -97.94 -71.09
C LYS A 857 19.48 -96.84 -71.13
N ALA A 858 19.86 -95.63 -71.53
CA ALA A 858 18.91 -94.52 -71.69
C ALA A 858 17.81 -94.87 -72.70
N ARG A 859 18.19 -95.47 -73.83
CA ARG A 859 17.24 -96.00 -74.83
C ARG A 859 16.30 -97.03 -74.24
N LYS A 860 16.80 -97.97 -73.42
CA LYS A 860 15.96 -98.98 -72.77
C LYS A 860 14.96 -98.35 -71.80
N GLU A 861 15.41 -97.43 -70.94
CA GLU A 861 14.54 -96.74 -69.99
C GLU A 861 13.47 -95.88 -70.70
N MET A 862 13.85 -95.19 -71.79
CA MET A 862 12.91 -94.45 -72.63
C MET A 862 11.94 -95.39 -73.36
N LEU A 863 12.41 -96.52 -73.89
CA LEU A 863 11.54 -97.52 -74.51
C LEU A 863 10.54 -98.10 -73.50
N ASP A 864 10.94 -98.37 -72.26
CA ASP A 864 10.04 -98.83 -71.20
C ASP A 864 8.94 -97.79 -70.90
N LEU A 865 9.28 -96.49 -70.88
CA LEU A 865 8.31 -95.42 -70.72
C LEU A 865 7.35 -95.32 -71.92
N LEU A 866 7.86 -95.46 -73.14
CA LEU A 866 7.03 -95.50 -74.35
C LEU A 866 6.13 -96.74 -74.39
N HIS A 867 6.62 -97.90 -73.93
CA HIS A 867 5.81 -99.14 -73.80
C HIS A 867 4.71 -99.00 -72.74
N GLN A 868 4.92 -98.19 -71.70
CA GLN A 868 3.89 -97.80 -70.74
C GLN A 868 2.93 -96.72 -71.27
N ASN A 869 3.02 -96.40 -72.57
CA ASN A 869 2.16 -95.41 -73.22
C ASN A 869 2.31 -94.03 -72.56
N LYS A 870 3.54 -93.60 -72.24
CA LYS A 870 3.87 -92.28 -71.69
C LYS A 870 4.56 -91.41 -72.73
N THR A 871 4.34 -90.10 -72.66
CA THR A 871 5.05 -89.12 -73.50
C THR A 871 6.25 -88.59 -72.72
N ILE A 872 7.45 -88.72 -73.29
CA ILE A 872 8.69 -88.38 -72.59
C ILE A 872 9.02 -86.91 -72.81
N ILE A 873 9.17 -86.17 -71.71
CA ILE A 873 9.74 -84.81 -71.71
C ILE A 873 11.20 -84.94 -71.31
N LEU A 874 12.10 -84.58 -72.22
CA LEU A 874 13.53 -84.59 -71.96
C LEU A 874 13.89 -83.33 -71.17
N LYS A 875 14.49 -83.54 -69.99
CA LYS A 875 15.00 -82.48 -69.11
C LYS A 875 16.49 -82.66 -68.86
#